data_AF-W0RNF0-F1
#
_entry.id   AF-W0RNF0-F1
#
_cell.length_a   1.000
_cell.length_b   1.000
_cell.length_c   1.000
_cell.angle_alpha   90.00
_cell.angle_beta   90.00
_cell.angle_gamma   90.00
#
_symmetry.space_group_name_H-M   'P 1'
#
loop_
_entity.id
_entity.type
_entity.pdbx_description
1 polymer ?
#
loop_
_entity_poly.entity_id
_entity_poly.type
_entity_poly.pdbx_seq_one_letter_code
_entity_poly.pdbx_strand_id
1 'polypeptide(L)'
;MRRFPEARAALLALVAAAALGTGATLASGARTLACACGGPASYDIDAPLAAPEKWLDGVTLVDAFEGTPRDELRFLAPFRFGDPADSARIDALWRSAYGSSGDDSIPPVSVDALDAALRAGDLARAEREARAVATRVLDEPAPIADAHQGALRRAVELLELAPSLRGVDAALTARVLATGLDARAVPGTPASLPAPLAAAVEVRRLAFPALAALAVRRPDHPRIASLRWVALQERLRTEIPNGWPDEIRKQVPAARWRALDDAHARWLADYPDHPLADLVRLSRVRVAYYEGDSTRAWRLTLAAWPRRLPRVLGELRVLAVRGMVGEPQGPAATDPRLRSAMLTVRAPSRAEWDALWRLSEDSLARPWAVNLQERLLERAVRTALAGEPLPTRFPARPERRTTLWGRLRLVALYAAGDERGAESQAAALGADSVAALVRTRLAVTRRQWSRAAREPLLVEDARTYLVRVLLPDSALAALADSTRDAAVTLGARAAARGTWSAAAWNAGVQALARGGRAVPAELATRWRRAAALAGDTSLAGRLAYARWLATQRGQLFHGVDNAWYRSLGWRVAALRDTAVHGRAAALSADEEIAAIRTHLEATTEPYLAVHAYGEWLARTERGGATADERRRVAREADRVYNVLVNWDATNTSFWADVLARSEIARAIRRAGRG
;
A
#
# COMPACT_ATOMS: atom_id res chain seq x y z
N MET A 1 -32.93 29.67 -20.18
CA MET A 1 -33.35 28.54 -19.31
C MET A 1 -33.82 27.37 -20.19
N ARG A 2 -32.96 26.40 -20.45
CA ARG A 2 -33.30 25.14 -21.14
C ARG A 2 -32.68 23.98 -20.36
N ARG A 3 -33.52 23.02 -19.98
CA ARG A 3 -33.18 21.83 -19.19
C ARG A 3 -32.73 20.70 -20.13
N PHE A 4 -31.61 20.05 -19.81
CA PHE A 4 -31.23 18.73 -20.30
C PHE A 4 -30.85 17.84 -19.10
N PRO A 5 -31.73 16.93 -18.66
CA PRO A 5 -31.27 15.77 -17.88
C PRO A 5 -32.03 14.50 -18.28
N GLU A 6 -31.35 13.46 -18.79
CA GLU A 6 -31.80 12.06 -18.64
C GLU A 6 -30.83 10.97 -19.15
N ALA A 7 -29.78 11.28 -19.91
CA ALA A 7 -28.87 10.24 -20.42
C ALA A 7 -27.54 10.05 -19.63
N ARG A 8 -27.24 10.88 -18.63
CA ARG A 8 -25.94 10.84 -17.91
C ARG A 8 -25.96 10.13 -16.55
N ALA A 9 -27.11 9.97 -15.90
CA ALA A 9 -27.16 9.44 -14.52
C ALA A 9 -26.97 7.91 -14.43
N ALA A 10 -27.35 7.14 -15.46
CA ALA A 10 -27.18 5.68 -15.45
C ALA A 10 -25.77 5.22 -15.85
N LEU A 11 -25.02 6.05 -16.58
CA LEU A 11 -23.64 5.77 -16.99
C LEU A 11 -22.62 6.18 -15.91
N LEU A 12 -22.92 7.22 -15.12
CA LEU A 12 -22.08 7.68 -14.00
C LEU A 12 -22.07 6.72 -12.80
N ALA A 13 -23.13 5.92 -12.61
CA ALA A 13 -23.20 4.95 -11.51
C ALA A 13 -22.36 3.67 -11.76
N LEU A 14 -22.07 3.32 -13.02
CA LEU A 14 -21.19 2.19 -13.37
C LEU A 14 -19.71 2.61 -13.44
N VAL A 15 -19.42 3.88 -13.74
CA VAL A 15 -18.06 4.45 -13.68
C VAL A 15 -17.63 4.72 -12.23
N ALA A 16 -18.56 4.99 -11.31
CA ALA A 16 -18.25 5.15 -9.88
C ALA A 16 -17.75 3.84 -9.21
N ALA A 17 -18.05 2.67 -9.77
CA ALA A 17 -17.51 1.39 -9.29
C ALA A 17 -16.08 1.09 -9.79
N ALA A 18 -15.62 1.80 -10.82
CA ALA A 18 -14.25 1.74 -11.34
C ALA A 18 -13.34 2.85 -10.77
N ALA A 19 -13.92 3.99 -10.38
CA ALA A 19 -13.18 5.13 -9.83
C ALA A 19 -12.94 5.08 -8.30
N LEU A 20 -13.44 4.06 -7.58
CA LEU A 20 -13.20 3.86 -6.14
C LEU A 20 -12.23 2.70 -5.86
N GLY A 21 -11.41 2.33 -6.85
CA GLY A 21 -10.38 1.30 -6.74
C GLY A 21 -9.12 1.68 -5.94
N THR A 22 -9.09 2.85 -5.31
CA THR A 22 -7.96 3.34 -4.49
C THR A 22 -8.21 3.33 -2.98
N GLY A 23 -9.29 2.73 -2.48
CA GLY A 23 -9.57 2.80 -1.04
C GLY A 23 -10.43 1.66 -0.50
N ALA A 24 -9.87 0.45 -0.42
CA ALA A 24 -10.45 -0.62 0.39
C ALA A 24 -9.40 -1.67 0.79
N THR A 25 -8.30 -1.23 1.38
CA THR A 25 -7.46 -2.07 2.25
C THR A 25 -8.19 -2.20 3.59
N LEU A 26 -9.27 -2.97 3.64
CA LEU A 26 -9.99 -3.23 4.88
C LEU A 26 -9.29 -4.34 5.68
N ALA A 27 -8.73 -3.90 6.81
CA ALA A 27 -8.78 -4.57 8.11
C ALA A 27 -8.06 -5.92 8.24
N SER A 28 -6.74 -5.83 8.43
CA SER A 28 -6.09 -6.63 9.46
C SER A 28 -5.34 -5.72 10.44
N GLY A 29 -5.97 -5.43 11.57
CA GLY A 29 -5.36 -5.53 12.90
C GLY A 29 -4.16 -4.68 13.33
N ALA A 30 -3.60 -3.78 12.52
CA ALA A 30 -2.64 -2.80 13.01
C ALA A 30 -3.27 -1.40 12.91
N ARG A 31 -3.56 -0.78 14.06
CA ARG A 31 -3.81 0.67 14.13
C ARG A 31 -2.50 1.39 13.83
N THR A 32 -2.07 1.39 12.57
CA THR A 32 -1.15 2.42 12.10
C THR A 32 -1.93 3.73 12.15
N LEU A 33 -1.57 4.61 13.08
CA LEU A 33 -2.09 5.96 13.16
C LEU A 33 -2.05 6.57 11.75
N ALA A 34 -3.23 6.89 11.21
CA ALA A 34 -3.34 7.61 9.96
C ALA A 34 -2.68 8.97 10.13
N CYS A 35 -1.43 9.10 9.68
CA CYS A 35 -0.75 10.38 9.60
C CYS A 35 -1.33 11.14 8.41
N ALA A 36 -2.01 12.26 8.66
CA ALA A 36 -2.48 13.15 7.60
C ALA A 36 -1.34 13.48 6.63
N CYS A 37 -1.63 13.44 5.32
CA CYS A 37 -0.68 13.74 4.25
C CYS A 37 -0.06 15.12 4.49
N GLY A 38 1.21 15.18 4.94
CA GLY A 38 1.85 16.40 5.42
C GLY A 38 2.24 16.40 6.90
N GLY A 39 2.22 15.25 7.57
CA GLY A 39 2.87 15.09 8.88
C GLY A 39 4.29 15.67 8.84
N PRO A 40 4.67 16.52 9.81
CA PRO A 40 5.95 17.23 9.77
C PRO A 40 7.11 16.22 9.82
N ALA A 41 8.24 16.55 9.18
CA ALA A 41 9.39 15.67 8.99
C ALA A 41 9.68 14.79 10.23
N SER A 42 9.79 13.48 10.01
CA SER A 42 10.16 12.49 11.01
C SER A 42 11.31 11.64 10.48
N TYR A 43 12.29 11.39 11.33
CA TYR A 43 13.43 10.55 11.01
C TYR A 43 13.06 9.08 11.13
N ASP A 44 13.60 8.24 10.25
CA ASP A 44 13.39 6.78 10.30
C ASP A 44 14.30 6.12 11.35
N ILE A 45 14.17 6.58 12.60
CA ILE A 45 14.95 6.07 13.74
C ILE A 45 14.54 4.64 14.13
N ASP A 46 13.37 4.20 13.66
CA ASP A 46 12.89 2.84 13.85
C ASP A 46 13.70 1.84 13.03
N ALA A 47 14.23 2.20 11.85
CA ALA A 47 14.77 1.25 10.88
C ALA A 47 15.70 0.14 11.43
N PRO A 48 16.66 0.38 12.35
CA PRO A 48 17.54 -0.68 12.86
C PRO A 48 16.85 -1.59 13.89
N LEU A 49 15.74 -1.13 14.47
CA LEU A 49 14.97 -1.79 15.53
C LEU A 49 13.50 -2.00 15.14
N ALA A 50 13.18 -1.79 13.87
CA ALA A 50 11.86 -1.96 13.32
C ALA A 50 11.50 -3.45 13.39
N ALA A 51 10.27 -3.73 13.80
CA ALA A 51 9.76 -5.08 13.82
C ALA A 51 9.74 -5.64 12.37
N PRO A 52 9.90 -6.97 12.17
CA PRO A 52 10.04 -7.52 10.82
C PRO A 52 8.82 -7.25 9.90
N GLU A 53 7.65 -6.96 10.49
CA GLU A 53 6.46 -6.47 9.81
C GLU A 53 6.76 -5.21 8.97
N LYS A 54 7.45 -4.22 9.55
CA LYS A 54 7.81 -2.98 8.84
C LYS A 54 8.78 -3.24 7.69
N TRP A 55 9.66 -4.22 7.84
CA TRP A 55 10.54 -4.64 6.74
C TRP A 55 9.76 -5.33 5.64
N LEU A 56 8.76 -6.15 5.98
CA LEU A 56 7.89 -6.77 4.98
C LEU A 56 7.16 -5.71 4.16
N ASP A 57 6.63 -4.66 4.79
CA ASP A 57 5.98 -3.55 4.09
C ASP A 57 6.96 -2.87 3.11
N GLY A 58 8.18 -2.52 3.57
CA GLY A 58 9.21 -1.96 2.70
C GLY A 58 9.71 -2.90 1.60
N VAL A 59 9.50 -4.21 1.74
CA VAL A 59 9.85 -5.23 0.73
C VAL A 59 8.70 -5.49 -0.24
N THR A 60 7.45 -5.37 0.19
CA THR A 60 6.26 -5.80 -0.58
C THR A 60 5.48 -4.64 -1.19
N LEU A 61 5.70 -3.41 -0.73
CA LEU A 61 5.03 -2.21 -1.21
C LEU A 61 5.99 -1.34 -2.02
N VAL A 62 5.46 -0.69 -3.06
CA VAL A 62 6.15 0.41 -3.77
C VAL A 62 6.02 1.68 -2.96
N ASP A 63 4.82 1.90 -2.43
CA ASP A 63 4.47 3.01 -1.56
C ASP A 63 3.77 2.43 -0.32
N ALA A 64 4.44 2.54 0.82
CA ALA A 64 3.90 2.07 2.09
C ALA A 64 2.74 2.94 2.61
N PHE A 65 2.66 4.21 2.17
CA PHE A 65 1.59 5.13 2.53
C PHE A 65 0.31 4.81 1.77
N GLU A 66 0.40 4.60 0.46
CA GLU A 66 -0.75 4.20 -0.37
C GLU A 66 -1.09 2.70 -0.23
N GLY A 67 -0.19 1.92 0.39
CA GLY A 67 -0.33 0.46 0.49
C GLY A 67 -0.22 -0.23 -0.87
N THR A 68 0.39 0.43 -1.85
CA THR A 68 0.45 -0.04 -3.23
C THR A 68 1.43 -1.22 -3.34
N PRO A 69 0.96 -2.45 -3.62
CA PRO A 69 1.84 -3.60 -3.72
C PRO A 69 2.77 -3.47 -4.93
N ARG A 70 3.98 -4.00 -4.77
CA ARG A 70 4.91 -4.25 -5.87
C ARG A 70 4.27 -5.04 -7.00
N ASP A 71 4.66 -4.72 -8.23
CA ASP A 71 4.11 -5.33 -9.43
C ASP A 71 4.20 -6.86 -9.40
N GLU A 72 5.32 -7.41 -8.93
CA GLU A 72 5.55 -8.85 -8.85
C GLU A 72 4.54 -9.54 -7.92
N LEU A 73 3.98 -8.82 -6.94
CA LEU A 73 3.04 -9.35 -5.96
C LEU A 73 1.57 -9.11 -6.33
N ARG A 74 1.27 -8.35 -7.39
CA ARG A 74 -0.10 -8.06 -7.86
C ARG A 74 -0.77 -9.28 -8.51
N PHE A 75 -2.09 -9.39 -8.44
CA PHE A 75 -2.84 -10.59 -8.89
C PHE A 75 -2.51 -11.03 -10.35
N LEU A 76 -2.27 -10.08 -11.27
CA LEU A 76 -2.04 -10.40 -12.70
C LEU A 76 -0.57 -10.66 -13.05
N ALA A 77 0.36 -10.47 -12.11
CA ALA A 77 1.80 -10.59 -12.36
C ALA A 77 2.24 -11.93 -12.98
N PRO A 78 1.70 -13.09 -12.55
CA PRO A 78 2.09 -14.38 -13.13
C PRO A 78 1.79 -14.51 -14.64
N PHE A 79 0.83 -13.72 -15.14
CA PHE A 79 0.47 -13.67 -16.56
C PHE A 79 1.23 -12.57 -17.29
N ARG A 80 1.50 -11.43 -16.62
CA ARG A 80 2.23 -10.30 -17.20
C ARG A 80 3.70 -10.64 -17.45
N PHE A 81 4.34 -11.28 -16.47
CA PHE A 81 5.76 -11.63 -16.54
C PHE A 81 5.98 -13.09 -16.98
N GLY A 82 4.91 -13.76 -17.42
CA GLY A 82 4.92 -15.15 -17.86
C GLY A 82 5.24 -15.29 -19.35
N ASP A 83 4.31 -15.90 -20.08
CA ASP A 83 4.39 -16.09 -21.54
C ASP A 83 4.19 -14.75 -22.28
N PRO A 84 5.05 -14.38 -23.25
CA PRO A 84 4.85 -13.15 -24.04
C PRO A 84 3.48 -13.03 -24.70
N ALA A 85 2.89 -14.13 -25.17
CA ALA A 85 1.58 -14.14 -25.81
C ALA A 85 0.47 -13.76 -24.81
N ASP A 86 0.51 -14.29 -23.60
CA ASP A 86 -0.46 -13.93 -22.56
C ASP A 86 -0.20 -12.52 -22.02
N SER A 87 1.07 -12.11 -21.91
CA SER A 87 1.45 -10.75 -21.54
C SER A 87 0.82 -9.72 -22.48
N ALA A 88 0.89 -9.96 -23.80
CA ALA A 88 0.24 -9.11 -24.80
C ALA A 88 -1.29 -9.13 -24.68
N ARG A 89 -1.89 -10.30 -24.42
CA ARG A 89 -3.35 -10.44 -24.26
C ARG A 89 -3.89 -9.69 -23.05
N ILE A 90 -3.13 -9.62 -21.96
CA ILE A 90 -3.59 -8.99 -20.71
C ILE A 90 -3.06 -7.57 -20.49
N ASP A 91 -2.34 -6.99 -21.44
CA ASP A 91 -1.70 -5.67 -21.29
C ASP A 91 -2.74 -4.56 -21.05
N ALA A 92 -3.84 -4.57 -21.80
CA ALA A 92 -4.95 -3.64 -21.60
C ALA A 92 -5.60 -3.79 -20.21
N LEU A 93 -5.79 -5.03 -19.76
CA LEU A 93 -6.26 -5.32 -18.39
C LEU A 93 -5.28 -4.80 -17.34
N TRP A 94 -3.99 -5.02 -17.52
CA TRP A 94 -2.95 -4.56 -16.60
C TRP A 94 -3.00 -3.04 -16.43
N ARG A 95 -2.99 -2.28 -17.55
CA ARG A 95 -3.08 -0.82 -17.52
C ARG A 95 -4.36 -0.34 -16.85
N SER A 96 -5.51 -0.92 -17.19
CA SER A 96 -6.78 -0.56 -16.55
C SER A 96 -6.83 -0.90 -15.06
N ALA A 97 -6.18 -1.98 -14.63
CA ALA A 97 -6.23 -2.44 -13.24
C ALA A 97 -5.21 -1.74 -12.33
N TYR A 98 -4.09 -1.27 -12.88
CA TYR A 98 -2.90 -0.88 -12.12
C TYR A 98 -2.18 0.38 -12.62
N GLY A 99 -2.58 0.94 -13.77
CA GLY A 99 -2.02 2.19 -14.30
C GLY A 99 -2.50 3.41 -13.52
N SER A 100 -1.74 4.51 -13.59
CA SER A 100 -2.17 5.79 -13.05
C SER A 100 -3.35 6.33 -13.87
N SER A 101 -4.32 6.95 -13.21
CA SER A 101 -5.60 7.41 -13.78
C SER A 101 -5.49 8.60 -14.76
N GLY A 102 -4.36 8.74 -15.46
CA GLY A 102 -3.92 9.96 -16.13
C GLY A 102 -4.07 10.02 -17.64
N ASP A 103 -3.75 8.97 -18.42
CA ASP A 103 -3.50 9.22 -19.85
C ASP A 103 -3.67 8.05 -20.84
N ASP A 104 -4.28 6.93 -20.46
CA ASP A 104 -4.49 5.83 -21.40
C ASP A 104 -5.85 5.95 -22.09
N SER A 105 -5.90 6.66 -23.22
CA SER A 105 -7.03 6.54 -24.14
C SER A 105 -7.17 5.07 -24.53
N ILE A 106 -8.30 4.43 -24.16
CA ILE A 106 -8.60 3.06 -24.57
C ILE A 106 -8.62 3.03 -26.10
N PRO A 107 -7.69 2.32 -26.77
CA PRO A 107 -7.64 2.30 -28.23
C PRO A 107 -8.98 1.79 -28.78
N PRO A 108 -9.60 2.45 -29.76
CA PRO A 108 -10.84 1.98 -30.32
C PRO A 108 -10.63 0.62 -31.00
N VAL A 109 -11.57 -0.31 -30.80
CA VAL A 109 -11.60 -1.54 -31.59
C VAL A 109 -11.91 -1.17 -33.05
N SER A 110 -10.92 -1.35 -33.93
CA SER A 110 -11.10 -1.06 -35.37
C SER A 110 -12.19 -1.95 -35.99
N VAL A 111 -13.10 -1.28 -36.70
CA VAL A 111 -14.18 -1.88 -37.51
C VAL A 111 -13.94 -1.66 -39.01
N ASP A 112 -12.75 -1.20 -39.41
CA ASP A 112 -12.48 -0.80 -40.80
C ASP A 112 -12.61 -1.95 -41.80
N ALA A 113 -12.18 -3.16 -41.40
CA ALA A 113 -12.32 -4.36 -42.23
C ALA A 113 -13.79 -4.76 -42.43
N LEU A 114 -14.60 -4.60 -41.38
CA LEU A 114 -16.06 -4.80 -41.45
C LEU A 114 -16.69 -3.75 -42.39
N ASP A 115 -16.29 -2.48 -42.27
CA ASP A 115 -16.77 -1.40 -43.14
C ASP A 115 -16.38 -1.60 -44.60
N ALA A 116 -15.15 -2.03 -44.86
CA ALA A 116 -14.69 -2.36 -46.19
C ALA A 116 -15.49 -3.51 -46.80
N ALA A 117 -15.73 -4.58 -46.05
CA ALA A 117 -16.53 -5.72 -46.51
C ALA A 117 -17.98 -5.33 -46.81
N LEU A 118 -18.61 -4.53 -45.94
CA LEU A 118 -19.96 -4.02 -46.15
C LEU A 118 -20.03 -3.13 -47.40
N ARG A 119 -19.10 -2.18 -47.57
CA ARG A 119 -19.07 -1.31 -48.77
C ARG A 119 -18.86 -2.09 -50.06
N ALA A 120 -18.11 -3.19 -50.03
CA ALA A 120 -17.90 -4.08 -51.16
C ALA A 120 -19.10 -5.01 -51.45
N GLY A 121 -20.13 -5.03 -50.58
CA GLY A 121 -21.26 -5.95 -50.70
C GLY A 121 -20.92 -7.42 -50.38
N ASP A 122 -19.73 -7.69 -49.82
CA ASP A 122 -19.27 -9.04 -49.48
C ASP A 122 -19.81 -9.43 -48.08
N LEU A 123 -21.05 -9.92 -48.04
CA LEU A 123 -21.70 -10.31 -46.78
C LEU A 123 -20.97 -11.45 -46.07
N ALA A 124 -20.41 -12.41 -46.80
CA ALA A 124 -19.69 -13.53 -46.19
C ALA A 124 -18.42 -13.05 -45.46
N ARG A 125 -17.68 -12.10 -46.05
CA ARG A 125 -16.56 -11.45 -45.36
C ARG A 125 -17.03 -10.56 -44.22
N ALA A 126 -18.10 -9.78 -44.41
CA ALA A 126 -18.64 -8.92 -43.36
C ALA A 126 -19.06 -9.74 -42.11
N GLU A 127 -19.67 -10.91 -42.30
CA GLU A 127 -19.96 -11.84 -41.20
C GLU A 127 -18.69 -12.29 -40.46
N ARG A 128 -17.64 -12.69 -41.18
CA ARG A 128 -16.35 -13.09 -40.56
C ARG A 128 -15.74 -11.94 -39.76
N GLU A 129 -15.71 -10.74 -40.33
CA GLU A 129 -15.17 -9.55 -39.67
C GLU A 129 -16.02 -9.14 -38.46
N ALA A 130 -17.35 -9.25 -38.53
CA ALA A 130 -18.22 -9.01 -37.38
C ALA A 130 -17.99 -10.02 -36.26
N ARG A 131 -17.79 -11.31 -36.56
CA ARG A 131 -17.37 -12.29 -35.53
C ARG A 131 -16.04 -11.92 -34.91
N ALA A 132 -15.08 -11.43 -35.70
CA ALA A 132 -13.79 -10.97 -35.19
C ALA A 132 -13.92 -9.72 -34.31
N VAL A 133 -14.74 -8.74 -34.68
CA VAL A 133 -15.05 -7.56 -33.84
C VAL A 133 -15.70 -7.99 -32.52
N ALA A 134 -16.75 -8.80 -32.58
CA ALA A 134 -17.44 -9.28 -31.38
C ALA A 134 -16.48 -10.06 -30.48
N THR A 135 -15.66 -10.94 -31.05
CA THR A 135 -14.66 -11.72 -30.30
C THR A 135 -13.65 -10.80 -29.61
N ARG A 136 -13.10 -9.81 -30.31
CA ARG A 136 -12.16 -8.83 -29.73
C ARG A 136 -12.78 -8.08 -28.56
N VAL A 137 -13.97 -7.50 -28.74
CA VAL A 137 -14.64 -6.76 -27.65
C VAL A 137 -14.95 -7.66 -26.44
N LEU A 138 -15.30 -8.93 -26.67
CA LEU A 138 -15.62 -9.88 -25.60
C LEU A 138 -14.39 -10.44 -24.87
N ASP A 139 -13.22 -10.37 -25.49
CA ASP A 139 -11.95 -10.70 -24.84
C ASP A 139 -11.50 -9.60 -23.87
N GLU A 140 -11.96 -8.37 -24.09
CA GLU A 140 -11.61 -7.23 -23.23
C GLU A 140 -12.25 -7.31 -21.83
N PRO A 141 -11.56 -6.81 -20.80
CA PRO A 141 -12.13 -6.59 -19.47
C PRO A 141 -13.41 -5.77 -19.51
N ALA A 142 -14.32 -5.98 -18.54
CA ALA A 142 -15.64 -5.33 -18.55
C ALA A 142 -15.62 -3.81 -18.74
N PRO A 143 -14.80 -3.02 -18.02
CA PRO A 143 -14.76 -1.58 -18.20
C PRO A 143 -14.28 -1.15 -19.60
N ILE A 144 -13.35 -1.91 -20.19
CA ILE A 144 -12.80 -1.64 -21.53
C ILE A 144 -13.81 -2.02 -22.61
N ALA A 145 -14.40 -3.22 -22.49
CA ALA A 145 -15.44 -3.68 -23.40
C ALA A 145 -16.65 -2.72 -23.45
N ASP A 146 -16.95 -2.04 -22.34
CA ASP A 146 -18.01 -1.04 -22.24
C ASP A 146 -17.78 0.16 -23.17
N ALA A 147 -16.53 0.61 -23.28
CA ALA A 147 -16.15 1.68 -24.21
C ALA A 147 -16.35 1.28 -25.68
N HIS A 148 -16.49 -0.02 -25.97
CA HIS A 148 -16.67 -0.57 -27.32
C HIS A 148 -18.07 -1.13 -27.59
N GLN A 149 -19.06 -0.81 -26.74
CA GLN A 149 -20.44 -1.28 -26.92
C GLN A 149 -21.01 -0.98 -28.32
N GLY A 150 -20.66 0.17 -28.92
CA GLY A 150 -21.11 0.55 -30.26
C GLY A 150 -20.66 -0.46 -31.33
N ALA A 151 -19.37 -0.82 -31.33
CA ALA A 151 -18.80 -1.79 -32.25
C ALA A 151 -19.40 -3.19 -32.04
N LEU A 152 -19.55 -3.62 -30.78
CA LEU A 152 -20.17 -4.91 -30.45
C LEU A 152 -21.63 -4.99 -30.92
N ARG A 153 -22.45 -3.97 -30.62
CA ARG A 153 -23.87 -3.93 -31.02
C ARG A 153 -24.02 -4.04 -32.54
N ARG A 154 -23.18 -3.32 -33.29
CA ARG A 154 -23.19 -3.33 -34.75
C ARG A 154 -22.78 -4.70 -35.32
N ALA A 155 -21.72 -5.29 -34.77
CA ALA A 155 -21.26 -6.62 -35.18
C ALA A 155 -22.34 -7.68 -34.91
N VAL A 156 -22.95 -7.68 -33.72
CA VAL A 156 -24.01 -8.62 -33.35
C VAL A 156 -25.26 -8.42 -34.21
N GLU A 157 -25.65 -7.18 -34.48
CA GLU A 157 -26.77 -6.87 -35.38
C GLU A 157 -26.57 -7.48 -36.77
N LEU A 158 -25.38 -7.32 -37.37
CA LEU A 158 -25.09 -7.95 -38.65
C LEU A 158 -25.19 -9.47 -38.56
N LEU A 159 -24.62 -10.09 -37.52
CA LEU A 159 -24.60 -11.55 -37.37
C LEU A 159 -26.00 -12.15 -37.20
N GLU A 160 -26.91 -11.45 -36.51
CA GLU A 160 -28.31 -11.88 -36.38
C GLU A 160 -29.08 -11.74 -37.69
N LEU A 161 -28.83 -10.66 -38.44
CA LEU A 161 -29.55 -10.39 -39.69
C LEU A 161 -29.02 -11.17 -40.89
N ALA A 162 -27.74 -11.56 -40.88
CA ALA A 162 -27.05 -12.16 -42.03
C ALA A 162 -27.83 -13.27 -42.75
N PRO A 163 -28.45 -14.25 -42.04
CA PRO A 163 -29.24 -15.30 -42.67
C PRO A 163 -30.42 -14.76 -43.50
N SER A 164 -31.02 -13.66 -43.04
CA SER A 164 -32.20 -13.03 -43.66
C SER A 164 -31.84 -11.96 -44.71
N LEU A 165 -30.57 -11.58 -44.81
CA LEU A 165 -30.08 -10.59 -45.78
C LEU A 165 -29.72 -11.21 -47.14
N ARG A 166 -29.78 -12.54 -47.28
CA ARG A 166 -29.53 -13.22 -48.55
C ARG A 166 -30.57 -12.79 -49.59
N GLY A 167 -30.11 -12.23 -50.70
CA GLY A 167 -30.98 -11.70 -51.77
C GLY A 167 -31.49 -10.28 -51.54
N VAL A 168 -31.12 -9.63 -50.43
CA VAL A 168 -31.34 -8.18 -50.24
C VAL A 168 -30.24 -7.41 -50.98
N ASP A 169 -30.59 -6.28 -51.59
CA ASP A 169 -29.63 -5.41 -52.29
C ASP A 169 -28.42 -5.09 -51.39
N ALA A 170 -27.23 -5.43 -51.86
CA ALA A 170 -26.01 -5.34 -51.09
C ALA A 170 -25.63 -3.87 -50.83
N ALA A 171 -25.87 -2.97 -51.78
CA ALA A 171 -25.59 -1.54 -51.63
C ALA A 171 -26.53 -0.89 -50.59
N LEU A 172 -27.81 -1.24 -50.59
CA LEU A 172 -28.78 -0.81 -49.59
C LEU A 172 -28.42 -1.35 -48.20
N THR A 173 -28.08 -2.64 -48.11
CA THR A 173 -27.64 -3.28 -46.85
C THR A 173 -26.42 -2.56 -46.29
N ALA A 174 -25.41 -2.31 -47.12
CA ALA A 174 -24.21 -1.57 -46.75
C ALA A 174 -24.55 -0.18 -46.20
N ARG A 175 -25.38 0.60 -46.91
CA ARG A 175 -25.80 1.94 -46.47
C ARG A 175 -26.51 1.91 -45.12
N VAL A 176 -27.49 1.02 -44.94
CA VAL A 176 -28.27 0.94 -43.69
C VAL A 176 -27.40 0.48 -42.51
N LEU A 177 -26.49 -0.46 -42.72
CA LEU A 177 -25.59 -0.96 -41.67
C LEU A 177 -24.38 -0.04 -41.41
N ALA A 178 -23.98 0.80 -42.38
CA ALA A 178 -22.90 1.78 -42.25
C ALA A 178 -23.28 3.00 -41.41
N THR A 179 -24.57 3.34 -41.32
CA THR A 179 -25.07 4.43 -40.44
C THR A 179 -24.89 4.13 -38.94
N GLY A 180 -24.41 2.94 -38.60
CA GLY A 180 -24.15 2.53 -37.22
C GLY A 180 -25.43 2.52 -36.39
N LEU A 181 -25.38 3.08 -35.19
CA LEU A 181 -26.52 3.11 -34.26
C LEU A 181 -27.43 4.33 -34.45
N ASP A 182 -27.11 5.27 -35.34
CA ASP A 182 -27.94 6.45 -35.57
C ASP A 182 -29.10 6.12 -36.52
N ALA A 183 -30.27 5.83 -35.95
CA ALA A 183 -31.48 5.54 -36.71
C ALA A 183 -32.00 6.72 -37.54
N ARG A 184 -31.54 7.95 -37.29
CA ARG A 184 -31.91 9.15 -38.05
C ARG A 184 -31.05 9.32 -39.31
N ALA A 185 -29.86 8.74 -39.32
CA ALA A 185 -28.96 8.74 -40.47
C ALA A 185 -29.35 7.71 -41.55
N VAL A 186 -30.35 6.86 -41.29
CA VAL A 186 -30.81 5.83 -42.23
C VAL A 186 -31.61 6.46 -43.39
N PRO A 187 -31.25 6.23 -44.66
CA PRO A 187 -31.98 6.75 -45.80
C PRO A 187 -33.40 6.16 -45.92
N GLY A 188 -34.40 7.02 -46.13
CA GLY A 188 -35.80 6.61 -46.38
C GLY A 188 -36.64 6.38 -45.12
N THR A 189 -37.88 5.91 -45.33
CA THR A 189 -38.78 5.55 -44.21
C THR A 189 -38.59 4.06 -43.88
N PRO A 190 -38.70 3.63 -42.61
CA PRO A 190 -38.58 2.20 -42.27
C PRO A 190 -39.56 1.31 -43.05
N ALA A 191 -40.72 1.84 -43.44
CA ALA A 191 -41.74 1.14 -44.22
C ALA A 191 -41.29 0.81 -45.66
N SER A 192 -40.31 1.54 -46.21
CA SER A 192 -39.75 1.27 -47.55
C SER A 192 -38.54 0.34 -47.54
N LEU A 193 -38.09 -0.13 -46.36
CA LEU A 193 -36.96 -1.03 -46.25
C LEU A 193 -37.40 -2.50 -46.31
N PRO A 194 -36.57 -3.41 -46.87
CA PRO A 194 -36.75 -4.85 -46.71
C PRO A 194 -36.92 -5.22 -45.24
N ALA A 195 -37.80 -6.18 -44.94
CA ALA A 195 -38.21 -6.50 -43.57
C ALA A 195 -37.05 -6.68 -42.55
N PRO A 196 -35.94 -7.37 -42.88
CA PRO A 196 -34.80 -7.49 -41.95
C PRO A 196 -34.12 -6.16 -41.62
N LEU A 197 -34.03 -5.25 -42.60
CA LEU A 197 -33.45 -3.92 -42.42
C LEU A 197 -34.42 -2.99 -41.67
N ALA A 198 -35.72 -3.05 -41.97
CA ALA A 198 -36.76 -2.33 -41.24
C ALA A 198 -36.74 -2.71 -39.74
N ALA A 199 -36.60 -4.01 -39.44
CA ALA A 199 -36.49 -4.54 -38.08
C ALA A 199 -35.26 -4.01 -37.32
N ALA A 200 -34.10 -3.91 -37.98
CA ALA A 200 -32.93 -3.26 -37.36
C ALA A 200 -33.19 -1.79 -37.02
N VAL A 201 -33.78 -1.03 -37.95
CA VAL A 201 -34.07 0.40 -37.74
C VAL A 201 -35.11 0.60 -36.63
N GLU A 202 -36.14 -0.26 -36.56
CA GLU A 202 -37.11 -0.28 -35.45
C GLU A 202 -36.37 -0.41 -34.12
N VAL A 203 -35.53 -1.44 -33.96
CA VAL A 203 -34.74 -1.67 -32.74
C VAL A 203 -33.88 -0.46 -32.37
N ARG A 204 -33.20 0.18 -33.33
CA ARG A 204 -32.36 1.36 -33.06
C ARG A 204 -33.14 2.59 -32.57
N ARG A 205 -34.46 2.67 -32.82
CA ARG A 205 -35.33 3.80 -32.43
C ARG A 205 -35.96 3.62 -31.05
N LEU A 206 -35.97 2.40 -30.51
CA LEU A 206 -36.65 2.09 -29.27
C LEU A 206 -35.76 2.35 -28.05
N ALA A 207 -36.38 2.87 -26.98
CA ALA A 207 -35.76 2.93 -25.67
C ALA A 207 -35.63 1.52 -25.05
N PHE A 208 -34.74 1.38 -24.08
CA PHE A 208 -34.40 0.08 -23.47
C PHE A 208 -35.60 -0.72 -22.93
N PRO A 209 -36.57 -0.13 -22.18
CA PRO A 209 -37.75 -0.87 -21.73
C PRO A 209 -38.66 -1.32 -22.88
N ALA A 210 -38.75 -0.51 -23.96
CA ALA A 210 -39.54 -0.85 -25.13
C ALA A 210 -38.92 -2.00 -25.94
N LEU A 211 -37.59 -2.12 -25.95
CA LEU A 211 -36.88 -3.27 -26.52
C LEU A 211 -37.17 -4.56 -25.76
N ALA A 212 -37.15 -4.52 -24.43
CA ALA A 212 -37.52 -5.67 -23.61
C ALA A 212 -38.98 -6.12 -23.87
N ALA A 213 -39.91 -5.17 -23.97
CA ALA A 213 -41.30 -5.45 -24.32
C ALA A 213 -41.48 -6.00 -25.75
N LEU A 214 -40.64 -5.55 -26.70
CA LEU A 214 -40.66 -6.07 -28.07
C LEU A 214 -40.31 -7.56 -28.12
N ALA A 215 -39.36 -8.02 -27.31
CA ALA A 215 -38.97 -9.45 -27.21
C ALA A 215 -40.16 -10.36 -26.86
N VAL A 216 -41.08 -9.88 -26.03
CA VAL A 216 -42.28 -10.62 -25.61
C VAL A 216 -43.34 -10.61 -26.70
N ARG A 217 -43.56 -9.46 -27.35
CA ARG A 217 -44.59 -9.28 -28.37
C ARG A 217 -44.25 -9.95 -29.72
N ARG A 218 -42.97 -10.09 -30.04
CA ARG A 218 -42.47 -10.62 -31.32
C ARG A 218 -41.40 -11.69 -31.12
N PRO A 219 -41.77 -12.91 -30.67
CA PRO A 219 -40.82 -14.01 -30.44
C PRO A 219 -40.14 -14.51 -31.72
N ASP A 220 -40.69 -14.18 -32.88
CA ASP A 220 -40.20 -14.48 -34.24
C ASP A 220 -39.28 -13.38 -34.81
N HIS A 221 -39.02 -12.31 -34.06
CA HIS A 221 -38.20 -11.20 -34.53
C HIS A 221 -36.78 -11.67 -34.93
N PRO A 222 -36.21 -11.21 -36.06
CA PRO A 222 -34.89 -11.68 -36.52
C PRO A 222 -33.75 -11.38 -35.55
N ARG A 223 -33.97 -10.44 -34.62
CA ARG A 223 -33.05 -10.07 -33.53
C ARG A 223 -33.47 -10.58 -32.14
N ILE A 224 -34.25 -11.65 -32.08
CA ILE A 224 -34.87 -12.10 -30.83
C ILE A 224 -33.83 -12.44 -29.74
N ALA A 225 -32.65 -12.96 -30.10
CA ALA A 225 -31.60 -13.27 -29.14
C ALA A 225 -31.11 -12.01 -28.40
N SER A 226 -30.76 -10.95 -29.14
CA SER A 226 -30.40 -9.64 -28.56
C SER A 226 -31.54 -8.99 -27.80
N LEU A 227 -32.79 -9.07 -28.30
CA LEU A 227 -33.96 -8.52 -27.60
C LEU A 227 -34.22 -9.22 -26.26
N ARG A 228 -34.10 -10.56 -26.22
CA ARG A 228 -34.20 -11.33 -24.97
C ARG A 228 -33.03 -11.05 -24.03
N TRP A 229 -31.84 -10.78 -24.54
CA TRP A 229 -30.72 -10.32 -23.72
C TRP A 229 -31.00 -8.95 -23.09
N VAL A 230 -31.54 -8.00 -23.86
CA VAL A 230 -31.98 -6.70 -23.33
C VAL A 230 -33.06 -6.87 -22.26
N ALA A 231 -34.01 -7.79 -22.45
CA ALA A 231 -34.99 -8.13 -21.42
C ALA A 231 -34.33 -8.68 -20.14
N LEU A 232 -33.31 -9.53 -20.24
CA LEU A 232 -32.55 -10.01 -19.06
C LEU A 232 -31.84 -8.86 -18.34
N GLN A 233 -31.21 -7.94 -19.06
CA GLN A 233 -30.55 -6.77 -18.48
C GLN A 233 -31.55 -5.84 -17.78
N GLU A 234 -32.74 -5.65 -18.36
CA GLU A 234 -33.81 -4.85 -17.76
C GLU A 234 -34.32 -5.49 -16.46
N ARG A 235 -34.45 -6.82 -16.43
CA ARG A 235 -34.75 -7.56 -15.20
C ARG A 235 -33.67 -7.37 -14.16
N LEU A 236 -32.38 -7.50 -14.51
CA LEU A 236 -31.29 -7.24 -13.55
C LEU A 236 -31.36 -5.80 -12.99
N ARG A 237 -31.64 -4.81 -13.83
CA ARG A 237 -31.74 -3.38 -13.43
C ARG A 237 -32.91 -3.10 -12.49
N THR A 238 -34.04 -3.75 -12.69
CA THR A 238 -35.29 -3.47 -11.96
C THR A 238 -35.52 -4.40 -10.77
N GLU A 239 -34.96 -5.60 -10.81
CA GLU A 239 -35.17 -6.63 -9.80
C GLU A 239 -34.03 -6.73 -8.77
N ILE A 240 -32.85 -6.15 -9.07
CA ILE A 240 -31.74 -5.99 -8.12
C ILE A 240 -31.64 -4.51 -7.74
N PRO A 241 -31.86 -4.14 -6.47
CA PRO A 241 -31.76 -2.74 -6.05
C PRO A 241 -30.33 -2.23 -6.16
N ASN A 242 -30.18 -0.91 -6.31
CA ASN A 242 -28.87 -0.26 -6.18
C ASN A 242 -28.44 -0.31 -4.70
N GLY A 243 -27.17 -0.59 -4.43
CA GLY A 243 -26.64 -0.58 -3.06
C GLY A 243 -25.40 -1.44 -2.90
N TRP A 244 -24.98 -1.62 -1.65
CA TRP A 244 -23.87 -2.52 -1.33
C TRP A 244 -24.31 -3.98 -1.42
N PRO A 245 -23.41 -4.92 -1.81
CA PRO A 245 -23.77 -6.34 -1.95
C PRO A 245 -24.43 -6.94 -0.69
N ASP A 246 -23.96 -6.58 0.51
CA ASP A 246 -24.53 -7.07 1.77
C ASP A 246 -25.96 -6.56 2.02
N GLU A 247 -26.31 -5.37 1.51
CA GLU A 247 -27.66 -4.81 1.60
C GLU A 247 -28.58 -5.44 0.56
N ILE A 248 -28.09 -5.58 -0.68
CA ILE A 248 -28.80 -6.24 -1.77
C ILE A 248 -29.21 -7.66 -1.37
N ARG A 249 -28.30 -8.43 -0.76
CA ARG A 249 -28.59 -9.79 -0.27
C ARG A 249 -29.76 -9.86 0.71
N LYS A 250 -29.94 -8.84 1.54
CA LYS A 250 -31.03 -8.78 2.53
C LYS A 250 -32.37 -8.40 1.89
N GLN A 251 -32.34 -7.65 0.79
CA GLN A 251 -33.54 -7.11 0.14
C GLN A 251 -34.09 -8.04 -0.95
N VAL A 252 -33.24 -8.87 -1.57
CA VAL A 252 -33.64 -9.73 -2.69
C VAL A 252 -33.88 -11.17 -2.20
N PRO A 253 -35.12 -11.69 -2.30
CA PRO A 253 -35.43 -13.03 -1.81
C PRO A 253 -34.82 -14.13 -2.70
N ALA A 254 -34.51 -15.30 -2.11
CA ALA A 254 -33.89 -16.43 -2.83
C ALA A 254 -34.65 -16.87 -4.10
N ALA A 255 -35.99 -16.80 -4.10
CA ALA A 255 -36.79 -17.10 -5.28
C ALA A 255 -36.49 -16.16 -6.46
N ARG A 256 -36.14 -14.91 -6.18
CA ARG A 256 -35.78 -13.92 -7.21
C ARG A 256 -34.44 -14.25 -7.86
N TRP A 257 -33.44 -14.63 -7.07
CA TRP A 257 -32.14 -15.07 -7.59
C TRP A 257 -32.27 -16.28 -8.51
N ARG A 258 -33.05 -17.29 -8.10
CA ARG A 258 -33.37 -18.46 -8.94
C ARG A 258 -34.06 -18.06 -10.25
N ALA A 259 -35.10 -17.21 -10.18
CA ALA A 259 -35.82 -16.77 -11.37
C ALA A 259 -34.96 -15.96 -12.37
N LEU A 260 -33.96 -15.23 -11.88
CA LEU A 260 -32.97 -14.57 -12.72
C LEU A 260 -32.01 -15.59 -13.34
N ASP A 261 -31.49 -16.55 -12.57
CA ASP A 261 -30.59 -17.57 -13.10
C ASP A 261 -31.26 -18.47 -14.14
N ASP A 262 -32.48 -18.93 -13.87
CA ASP A 262 -33.25 -19.77 -14.79
C ASP A 262 -33.49 -19.06 -16.12
N ALA A 263 -33.70 -17.74 -16.09
CA ALA A 263 -33.88 -16.96 -17.31
C ALA A 263 -32.58 -16.84 -18.13
N HIS A 264 -31.42 -16.74 -17.46
CA HIS A 264 -30.13 -16.82 -18.15
C HIS A 264 -29.87 -18.22 -18.70
N ALA A 265 -30.19 -19.27 -17.93
CA ALA A 265 -30.04 -20.65 -18.35
C ALA A 265 -30.90 -20.97 -19.58
N ARG A 266 -32.16 -20.53 -19.61
CA ARG A 266 -33.04 -20.64 -20.78
C ARG A 266 -32.48 -19.91 -21.98
N TRP A 267 -32.01 -18.68 -21.82
CA TRP A 267 -31.38 -17.95 -22.93
C TRP A 267 -30.19 -18.72 -23.50
N LEU A 268 -29.33 -19.29 -22.63
CA LEU A 268 -28.16 -20.06 -23.07
C LEU A 268 -28.53 -21.39 -23.72
N ALA A 269 -29.65 -22.00 -23.33
CA ALA A 269 -30.18 -23.20 -23.97
C ALA A 269 -30.73 -22.90 -25.37
N ASP A 270 -31.43 -21.78 -25.54
CA ASP A 270 -32.00 -21.36 -26.82
C ASP A 270 -30.92 -20.85 -27.80
N TYR A 271 -29.84 -20.25 -27.28
CA TYR A 271 -28.82 -19.56 -28.08
C TYR A 271 -27.37 -19.92 -27.68
N PRO A 272 -26.98 -21.21 -27.67
CA PRO A 272 -25.69 -21.66 -27.13
C PRO A 272 -24.47 -21.11 -27.89
N ASP A 273 -24.61 -20.94 -29.21
CA ASP A 273 -23.55 -20.51 -30.14
C ASP A 273 -23.65 -19.03 -30.52
N HIS A 274 -24.59 -18.30 -29.92
CA HIS A 274 -24.77 -16.88 -30.23
C HIS A 274 -23.58 -16.05 -29.72
N PRO A 275 -23.13 -15.00 -30.44
CA PRO A 275 -21.98 -14.19 -30.01
C PRO A 275 -22.11 -13.60 -28.60
N LEU A 276 -23.34 -13.34 -28.14
CA LEU A 276 -23.62 -12.82 -26.79
C LEU A 276 -23.58 -13.88 -25.68
N ALA A 277 -23.45 -15.18 -25.99
CA ALA A 277 -23.57 -16.24 -25.00
C ALA A 277 -22.55 -16.10 -23.86
N ASP A 278 -21.33 -15.65 -24.15
CA ASP A 278 -20.34 -15.39 -23.10
C ASP A 278 -20.74 -14.21 -22.20
N LEU A 279 -21.38 -13.15 -22.73
CA LEU A 279 -21.92 -12.07 -21.89
C LEU A 279 -23.05 -12.54 -21.00
N VAL A 280 -23.92 -13.42 -21.51
CA VAL A 280 -25.00 -14.01 -20.71
C VAL A 280 -24.44 -14.92 -19.62
N ARG A 281 -23.37 -15.68 -19.90
CA ARG A 281 -22.65 -16.44 -18.86
C ARG A 281 -22.03 -15.52 -17.82
N LEU A 282 -21.40 -14.41 -18.25
CA LEU A 282 -20.77 -13.44 -17.36
C LEU A 282 -21.79 -12.63 -16.53
N SER A 283 -23.00 -12.35 -17.02
CA SER A 283 -24.02 -11.73 -16.16
C SER A 283 -24.53 -12.69 -15.08
N ARG A 284 -24.47 -14.00 -15.29
CA ARG A 284 -24.72 -14.97 -14.20
C ARG A 284 -23.67 -14.87 -13.10
N VAL A 285 -22.42 -14.48 -13.41
CA VAL A 285 -21.40 -14.19 -12.38
C VAL A 285 -21.86 -13.03 -11.49
N ARG A 286 -22.46 -11.98 -12.07
CA ARG A 286 -23.02 -10.85 -11.29
C ARG A 286 -24.18 -11.28 -10.41
N VAL A 287 -25.06 -12.15 -10.91
CA VAL A 287 -26.15 -12.73 -10.11
C VAL A 287 -25.56 -13.49 -8.91
N ALA A 288 -24.61 -14.40 -9.12
CA ALA A 288 -23.97 -15.15 -8.05
C ALA A 288 -23.20 -14.24 -7.07
N TYR A 289 -22.55 -13.19 -7.58
CA TYR A 289 -21.86 -12.18 -6.76
C TYR A 289 -22.82 -11.46 -5.81
N TYR A 290 -23.94 -10.93 -6.33
CA TYR A 290 -24.93 -10.23 -5.52
C TYR A 290 -25.72 -11.18 -4.61
N GLU A 291 -25.86 -12.46 -4.99
CA GLU A 291 -26.42 -13.50 -4.13
C GLU A 291 -25.46 -13.88 -2.98
N GLY A 292 -24.15 -13.63 -3.12
CA GLY A 292 -23.11 -14.02 -2.16
C GLY A 292 -22.58 -15.45 -2.35
N ASP A 293 -22.84 -16.08 -3.49
CA ASP A 293 -22.38 -17.44 -3.82
C ASP A 293 -21.02 -17.38 -4.53
N SER A 294 -19.94 -17.29 -3.73
CA SER A 294 -18.55 -17.24 -4.22
C SER A 294 -18.18 -18.43 -5.09
N THR A 295 -18.53 -19.64 -4.67
CA THR A 295 -18.20 -20.88 -5.38
C THR A 295 -18.83 -20.88 -6.78
N ARG A 296 -20.10 -20.47 -6.89
CA ARG A 296 -20.77 -20.39 -8.19
C ARG A 296 -20.24 -19.25 -9.04
N ALA A 297 -19.97 -18.07 -8.47
CA ALA A 297 -19.39 -16.95 -9.21
C ALA A 297 -18.04 -17.36 -9.85
N TRP A 298 -17.18 -18.04 -9.09
CA TRP A 298 -15.89 -18.56 -9.59
C TRP A 298 -16.07 -19.61 -10.67
N ARG A 299 -16.91 -20.62 -10.44
CA ARG A 299 -17.18 -21.67 -11.44
C ARG A 299 -17.70 -21.09 -12.75
N LEU A 300 -18.63 -20.13 -12.67
CA LEU A 300 -19.19 -19.46 -13.86
C LEU A 300 -18.13 -18.64 -14.60
N THR A 301 -17.24 -17.97 -13.87
CA THR A 301 -16.13 -17.20 -14.44
C THR A 301 -15.12 -18.11 -15.14
N LEU A 302 -14.75 -19.22 -14.50
CA LEU A 302 -13.80 -20.20 -15.02
C LEU A 302 -14.36 -21.05 -16.17
N ALA A 303 -15.67 -21.06 -16.42
CA ALA A 303 -16.26 -21.75 -17.56
C ALA A 303 -15.79 -21.18 -18.92
N ALA A 304 -15.28 -19.95 -18.95
CA ALA A 304 -14.68 -19.33 -20.14
C ALA A 304 -13.13 -19.45 -20.18
N TRP A 305 -12.52 -20.15 -19.22
CA TRP A 305 -11.08 -20.37 -19.15
C TRP A 305 -10.61 -21.46 -20.13
N PRO A 306 -9.46 -21.30 -20.82
CA PRO A 306 -8.65 -20.08 -20.99
C PRO A 306 -9.07 -19.25 -22.23
N ARG A 307 -10.21 -19.59 -22.85
CA ARG A 307 -10.70 -19.00 -24.11
C ARG A 307 -10.81 -17.48 -24.05
N ARG A 308 -11.29 -16.93 -22.93
CA ARG A 308 -11.47 -15.48 -22.70
C ARG A 308 -10.52 -14.96 -21.60
N LEU A 309 -9.23 -15.29 -21.71
CA LEU A 309 -8.26 -15.09 -20.63
C LEU A 309 -8.31 -13.68 -19.96
N PRO A 310 -8.23 -12.55 -20.70
CA PRO A 310 -8.18 -11.23 -20.05
C PRO A 310 -9.50 -10.93 -19.33
N ARG A 311 -10.63 -11.24 -19.97
CA ARG A 311 -11.94 -11.09 -19.33
C ARG A 311 -12.07 -11.92 -18.05
N VAL A 312 -11.70 -13.21 -18.10
CA VAL A 312 -11.77 -14.12 -16.95
C VAL A 312 -10.88 -13.62 -15.81
N LEU A 313 -9.63 -13.24 -16.09
CA LEU A 313 -8.72 -12.70 -15.07
C LEU A 313 -9.22 -11.39 -14.46
N GLY A 314 -9.82 -10.52 -15.27
CA GLY A 314 -10.43 -9.28 -14.78
C GLY A 314 -11.55 -9.54 -13.78
N GLU A 315 -12.46 -10.46 -14.10
CA GLU A 315 -13.57 -10.83 -13.22
C GLU A 315 -13.07 -11.56 -11.96
N LEU A 316 -12.14 -12.51 -12.08
CA LEU A 316 -11.53 -13.18 -10.93
C LEU A 316 -10.83 -12.19 -9.99
N ARG A 317 -10.11 -11.21 -10.52
CA ARG A 317 -9.49 -10.15 -9.72
C ARG A 317 -10.55 -9.35 -8.96
N VAL A 318 -11.64 -8.96 -9.62
CA VAL A 318 -12.74 -8.21 -8.97
C VAL A 318 -13.36 -9.04 -7.85
N LEU A 319 -13.68 -10.32 -8.11
CA LEU A 319 -14.20 -11.23 -7.08
C LEU A 319 -13.24 -11.34 -5.89
N ALA A 320 -11.95 -11.54 -6.18
CA ALA A 320 -10.91 -11.71 -5.17
C ALA A 320 -10.73 -10.45 -4.30
N VAL A 321 -10.68 -9.25 -4.90
CA VAL A 321 -10.61 -7.96 -4.17
C VAL A 321 -11.85 -7.72 -3.31
N ARG A 322 -13.00 -8.26 -3.69
CA ARG A 322 -14.25 -8.18 -2.91
C ARG A 322 -14.38 -9.28 -1.85
N GLY A 323 -13.32 -10.06 -1.61
CA GLY A 323 -13.34 -11.18 -0.65
C GLY A 323 -14.16 -12.38 -1.10
N MET A 324 -14.67 -12.38 -2.33
CA MET A 324 -15.38 -13.50 -2.93
C MET A 324 -14.34 -14.46 -3.50
N VAL A 325 -13.68 -15.23 -2.63
CA VAL A 325 -12.63 -16.18 -3.02
C VAL A 325 -13.22 -17.57 -3.18
N GLY A 326 -12.91 -18.24 -4.30
CA GLY A 326 -13.31 -19.61 -4.58
C GLY A 326 -12.11 -20.45 -5.03
N GLU A 327 -12.32 -21.77 -5.14
CA GLU A 327 -11.29 -22.69 -5.60
C GLU A 327 -11.31 -22.80 -7.14
N PRO A 328 -10.14 -22.73 -7.81
CA PRO A 328 -10.03 -23.07 -9.21
C PRO A 328 -10.52 -24.51 -9.50
N GLN A 329 -11.21 -24.71 -10.63
CA GLN A 329 -11.76 -26.00 -11.05
C GLN A 329 -11.30 -26.37 -12.48
N GLY A 330 -11.35 -27.67 -12.81
CA GLY A 330 -11.03 -28.16 -14.15
C GLY A 330 -9.60 -27.82 -14.60
N PRO A 331 -9.37 -27.49 -15.90
CA PRO A 331 -8.04 -27.13 -16.39
C PRO A 331 -7.40 -25.92 -15.68
N ALA A 332 -8.21 -25.00 -15.16
CA ALA A 332 -7.72 -23.85 -14.40
C ALA A 332 -7.13 -24.27 -13.05
N ALA A 333 -7.61 -25.38 -12.46
CA ALA A 333 -7.10 -25.91 -11.20
C ALA A 333 -5.66 -26.38 -11.30
N THR A 334 -5.16 -26.71 -12.48
CA THR A 334 -3.77 -27.15 -12.71
C THR A 334 -2.89 -26.06 -13.31
N ASP A 335 -3.41 -24.87 -13.62
CA ASP A 335 -2.58 -23.78 -14.16
C ASP A 335 -1.71 -23.15 -13.06
N PRO A 336 -0.36 -23.27 -13.14
CA PRO A 336 0.53 -22.76 -12.10
C PRO A 336 0.47 -21.23 -11.96
N ARG A 337 0.13 -20.50 -13.02
CA ARG A 337 0.04 -19.03 -13.00
C ARG A 337 -1.19 -18.59 -12.24
N LEU A 338 -2.33 -19.26 -12.45
CA LEU A 338 -3.53 -18.98 -11.67
C LEU A 338 -3.32 -19.35 -10.20
N ARG A 339 -2.71 -20.50 -9.90
CA ARG A 339 -2.34 -20.87 -8.52
C ARG A 339 -1.43 -19.83 -7.86
N SER A 340 -0.44 -19.32 -8.59
CA SER A 340 0.40 -18.21 -8.14
C SER A 340 -0.41 -16.95 -7.86
N ALA A 341 -1.32 -16.55 -8.75
CA ALA A 341 -2.20 -15.40 -8.55
C ALA A 341 -3.08 -15.53 -7.30
N MET A 342 -3.60 -16.74 -7.03
CA MET A 342 -4.43 -17.02 -5.84
C MET A 342 -3.72 -16.75 -4.52
N LEU A 343 -2.38 -16.85 -4.48
CA LEU A 343 -1.60 -16.52 -3.30
C LEU A 343 -1.66 -15.04 -2.93
N THR A 344 -2.26 -14.14 -3.72
CA THR A 344 -2.59 -12.77 -3.27
C THR A 344 -3.75 -12.71 -2.31
N VAL A 345 -4.74 -13.59 -2.47
CA VAL A 345 -6.05 -13.47 -1.82
C VAL A 345 -6.37 -14.61 -0.87
N ARG A 346 -5.57 -15.69 -0.92
CA ARG A 346 -5.72 -16.86 -0.06
C ARG A 346 -4.35 -17.33 0.43
N ALA A 347 -4.26 -17.67 1.72
CA ALA A 347 -3.10 -18.34 2.26
C ALA A 347 -3.16 -19.84 1.93
N PRO A 348 -2.07 -20.46 1.43
CA PRO A 348 -2.05 -21.90 1.17
C PRO A 348 -1.97 -22.68 2.48
N SER A 349 -2.54 -23.89 2.51
CA SER A 349 -2.25 -24.85 3.59
C SER A 349 -0.78 -25.28 3.55
N ARG A 350 -0.25 -25.89 4.64
CA ARG A 350 1.14 -26.40 4.66
C ARG A 350 1.43 -27.40 3.54
N ALA A 351 0.53 -28.36 3.33
CA ALA A 351 0.66 -29.36 2.27
C ALA A 351 0.60 -28.72 0.87
N GLU A 352 -0.26 -27.71 0.69
CA GLU A 352 -0.33 -26.97 -0.55
C GLU A 352 0.93 -26.13 -0.80
N TRP A 353 1.46 -25.47 0.24
CA TRP A 353 2.73 -24.73 0.16
C TRP A 353 3.85 -25.65 -0.32
N ASP A 354 4.01 -26.83 0.28
CA ASP A 354 5.06 -27.79 -0.09
C ASP A 354 4.89 -28.30 -1.53
N ALA A 355 3.65 -28.52 -1.98
CA ALA A 355 3.34 -28.94 -3.34
C ALA A 355 3.63 -27.82 -4.37
N LEU A 356 3.25 -26.57 -4.07
CA LEU A 356 3.51 -25.41 -4.91
C LEU A 356 5.01 -25.07 -4.97
N TRP A 357 5.72 -25.21 -3.85
CA TRP A 357 7.18 -25.01 -3.82
C TRP A 357 7.87 -26.02 -4.74
N ARG A 358 7.55 -27.32 -4.62
CA ARG A 358 8.09 -28.36 -5.51
C ARG A 358 7.79 -28.07 -6.98
N LEU A 359 6.54 -27.72 -7.30
CA LEU A 359 6.14 -27.35 -8.65
C LEU A 359 7.00 -26.20 -9.21
N SER A 360 7.34 -25.22 -8.38
CA SER A 360 8.22 -24.13 -8.78
C SER A 360 9.65 -24.62 -9.05
N GLU A 361 10.21 -25.47 -8.19
CA GLU A 361 11.57 -26.03 -8.34
C GLU A 361 11.71 -26.91 -9.59
N ASP A 362 10.67 -27.68 -9.92
CA ASP A 362 10.66 -28.51 -11.12
C ASP A 362 10.52 -27.67 -12.41
N SER A 363 10.16 -26.39 -12.28
CA SER A 363 9.79 -25.51 -13.39
C SER A 363 10.64 -24.24 -13.49
N LEU A 364 11.88 -24.22 -12.97
CA LEU A 364 12.69 -23.00 -12.87
C LEU A 364 13.04 -22.30 -14.19
N ALA A 365 13.00 -23.02 -15.30
CA ALA A 365 13.15 -22.42 -16.63
C ALA A 365 11.93 -21.58 -17.05
N ARG A 366 10.81 -21.65 -16.31
CA ARG A 366 9.58 -20.91 -16.60
C ARG A 366 9.54 -19.60 -15.80
N PRO A 367 9.22 -18.45 -16.42
CA PRO A 367 9.21 -17.16 -15.72
C PRO A 367 8.27 -17.09 -14.50
N TRP A 368 7.12 -17.76 -14.55
CA TRP A 368 6.16 -17.78 -13.45
C TRP A 368 6.67 -18.49 -12.19
N ALA A 369 7.68 -19.38 -12.31
CA ALA A 369 8.16 -20.20 -11.19
C ALA A 369 8.83 -19.35 -10.10
N VAL A 370 9.66 -18.40 -10.50
CA VAL A 370 10.29 -17.46 -9.55
C VAL A 370 9.24 -16.59 -8.87
N ASN A 371 8.24 -16.12 -9.62
CA ASN A 371 7.15 -15.33 -9.05
C ASN A 371 6.30 -16.14 -8.04
N LEU A 372 6.06 -17.42 -8.32
CA LEU A 372 5.41 -18.33 -7.38
C LEU A 372 6.23 -18.46 -6.09
N GLN A 373 7.55 -18.62 -6.19
CA GLN A 373 8.43 -18.69 -5.01
C GLN A 373 8.41 -17.41 -4.18
N GLU A 374 8.47 -16.24 -4.81
CA GLU A 374 8.40 -14.95 -4.11
C GLU A 374 7.10 -14.83 -3.31
N ARG A 375 5.96 -15.21 -3.88
CA ARG A 375 4.67 -15.20 -3.17
C ARG A 375 4.61 -16.21 -2.03
N LEU A 376 5.16 -17.41 -2.23
CA LEU A 376 5.25 -18.41 -1.16
C LEU A 376 6.16 -17.94 -0.02
N LEU A 377 7.24 -17.22 -0.32
CA LEU A 377 8.12 -16.61 0.68
C LEU A 377 7.42 -15.47 1.41
N GLU A 378 6.67 -14.61 0.72
CA GLU A 378 5.83 -13.57 1.34
C GLU A 378 4.83 -14.18 2.34
N ARG A 379 4.19 -15.30 1.97
CA ARG A 379 3.32 -16.06 2.89
C ARG A 379 4.09 -16.68 4.05
N ALA A 380 5.31 -17.17 3.82
CA ALA A 380 6.17 -17.69 4.88
C ALA A 380 6.59 -16.59 5.87
N VAL A 381 6.84 -15.36 5.42
CA VAL A 381 7.08 -14.21 6.32
C VAL A 381 5.88 -14.00 7.23
N ARG A 382 4.66 -13.88 6.66
CA ARG A 382 3.44 -13.66 7.48
C ARG A 382 3.18 -14.78 8.47
N THR A 383 3.44 -16.03 8.07
CA THR A 383 3.34 -17.21 8.93
C THR A 383 4.32 -17.13 10.09
N ALA A 384 5.59 -16.79 9.81
CA ALA A 384 6.62 -16.63 10.83
C ALA A 384 6.32 -15.48 11.80
N LEU A 385 5.80 -14.35 11.29
CA LEU A 385 5.35 -13.22 12.10
C LEU A 385 4.20 -13.57 13.06
N ALA A 386 3.32 -14.48 12.65
CA ALA A 386 2.28 -15.05 13.51
C ALA A 386 2.84 -16.04 14.58
N GLY A 387 4.15 -16.29 14.57
CA GLY A 387 4.82 -17.22 15.50
C GLY A 387 4.72 -18.68 15.10
N GLU A 388 4.28 -18.98 13.88
CA GLU A 388 4.25 -20.35 13.36
C GLU A 388 5.61 -20.76 12.76
N PRO A 389 6.00 -22.05 12.85
CA PRO A 389 7.24 -22.51 12.25
C PRO A 389 7.17 -22.45 10.73
N LEU A 390 8.31 -22.16 10.09
CA LEU A 390 8.44 -22.13 8.64
C LEU A 390 8.00 -23.47 8.01
N PRO A 391 7.49 -23.46 6.77
CA PRO A 391 7.11 -24.68 6.04
C PRO A 391 8.28 -25.66 5.89
N THR A 392 7.97 -26.96 5.82
CA THR A 392 8.98 -28.02 5.78
C THR A 392 9.92 -27.89 4.58
N ARG A 393 9.41 -27.48 3.42
CA ARG A 393 10.21 -27.23 2.21
C ARG A 393 10.73 -25.80 2.08
N PHE A 394 10.77 -25.02 3.16
CA PHE A 394 11.37 -23.69 3.11
C PHE A 394 12.82 -23.78 2.61
N PRO A 395 13.26 -22.91 1.66
CA PRO A 395 14.56 -23.04 1.03
C PRO A 395 15.71 -23.00 2.04
N ALA A 396 16.47 -24.08 2.13
CA ALA A 396 17.54 -24.23 3.12
C ALA A 396 18.79 -23.40 2.79
N ARG A 397 19.08 -23.16 1.51
CA ARG A 397 20.29 -22.48 1.06
C ARG A 397 20.05 -20.99 0.80
N PRO A 398 21.03 -20.12 1.10
CA PRO A 398 20.96 -18.73 0.70
C PRO A 398 21.06 -18.63 -0.81
N GLU A 399 20.12 -17.95 -1.43
CA GLU A 399 20.07 -17.72 -2.87
C GLU A 399 19.61 -16.29 -3.16
N ARG A 400 19.86 -15.82 -4.38
CA ARG A 400 19.40 -14.51 -4.87
C ARG A 400 18.90 -14.63 -6.30
N ARG A 401 17.83 -15.41 -6.48
CA ARG A 401 17.16 -15.56 -7.79
C ARG A 401 16.69 -14.21 -8.32
N THR A 402 16.14 -13.41 -7.42
CA THR A 402 15.90 -11.97 -7.58
C THR A 402 16.27 -11.28 -6.27
N THR A 403 16.36 -9.95 -6.30
CA THR A 403 16.52 -9.16 -5.07
C THR A 403 15.30 -9.32 -4.15
N LEU A 404 14.07 -9.35 -4.70
CA LEU A 404 12.84 -9.54 -3.91
C LEU A 404 12.82 -10.90 -3.21
N TRP A 405 13.14 -11.98 -3.94
CA TRP A 405 13.23 -13.34 -3.40
C TRP A 405 14.19 -13.39 -2.20
N GLY A 406 15.39 -12.84 -2.33
CA GLY A 406 16.39 -12.85 -1.27
C GLY A 406 15.95 -12.04 -0.04
N ARG A 407 15.30 -10.90 -0.26
CA ARG A 407 14.73 -10.06 0.82
C ARG A 407 13.62 -10.80 1.57
N LEU A 408 12.68 -11.41 0.87
CA LEU A 408 11.58 -12.16 1.50
C LEU A 408 12.08 -13.36 2.30
N ARG A 409 13.04 -14.13 1.76
CA ARG A 409 13.69 -15.21 2.51
C ARG A 409 14.40 -14.69 3.76
N LEU A 410 15.14 -13.59 3.65
CA LEU A 410 15.83 -12.96 4.78
C LEU A 410 14.85 -12.59 5.90
N VAL A 411 13.76 -11.89 5.55
CA VAL A 411 12.76 -11.45 6.53
C VAL A 411 12.05 -12.65 7.16
N ALA A 412 11.74 -13.70 6.39
CA ALA A 412 11.11 -14.92 6.91
C ALA A 412 11.99 -15.66 7.92
N LEU A 413 13.28 -15.82 7.62
CA LEU A 413 14.25 -16.45 8.52
C LEU A 413 14.40 -15.66 9.82
N TYR A 414 14.52 -14.34 9.70
CA TYR A 414 14.63 -13.48 10.86
C TYR A 414 13.36 -13.53 11.73
N ALA A 415 12.19 -13.44 11.12
CA ALA A 415 10.89 -13.52 11.81
C ALA A 415 10.70 -14.88 12.52
N ALA A 416 11.23 -15.97 11.94
CA ALA A 416 11.19 -17.30 12.53
C ALA A 416 12.26 -17.54 13.61
N GLY A 417 13.15 -16.58 13.87
CA GLY A 417 14.25 -16.70 14.83
C GLY A 417 15.47 -17.49 14.33
N ASP A 418 15.55 -17.84 13.04
CA ASP A 418 16.74 -18.47 12.46
C ASP A 418 17.81 -17.42 12.13
N GLU A 419 18.52 -16.98 13.17
CA GLU A 419 19.55 -15.96 13.04
C GLU A 419 20.71 -16.38 12.11
N ARG A 420 21.08 -17.67 12.11
CA ARG A 420 22.19 -18.18 11.28
C ARG A 420 21.78 -18.18 9.81
N GLY A 421 20.56 -18.63 9.51
CA GLY A 421 19.99 -18.54 8.17
C GLY A 421 19.86 -17.11 7.70
N ALA A 422 19.39 -16.20 8.56
CA ALA A 422 19.25 -14.78 8.26
C ALA A 422 20.61 -14.12 7.98
N GLU A 423 21.64 -14.36 8.80
CA GLU A 423 23.00 -13.84 8.56
C GLU A 423 23.57 -14.37 7.24
N SER A 424 23.41 -15.66 6.95
CA SER A 424 23.85 -16.27 5.69
C SER A 424 23.15 -15.66 4.48
N GLN A 425 21.84 -15.41 4.57
CA GLN A 425 21.08 -14.77 3.50
C GLN A 425 21.45 -13.29 3.33
N ALA A 426 21.67 -12.57 4.44
CA ALA A 426 22.07 -11.16 4.40
C ALA A 426 23.47 -11.00 3.76
N ALA A 427 24.38 -11.95 3.99
CA ALA A 427 25.66 -12.01 3.30
C ALA A 427 25.49 -12.23 1.79
N ALA A 428 24.61 -13.16 1.38
CA ALA A 428 24.35 -13.45 -0.03
C ALA A 428 23.69 -12.27 -0.80
N LEU A 429 22.91 -11.44 -0.11
CA LEU A 429 22.36 -10.20 -0.69
C LEU A 429 23.42 -9.12 -0.91
N GLY A 430 24.49 -9.12 -0.12
CA GLY A 430 25.58 -8.15 -0.20
C GLY A 430 25.12 -6.72 0.14
N ALA A 431 25.33 -5.80 -0.81
CA ALA A 431 25.00 -4.39 -0.71
C ALA A 431 23.49 -4.13 -0.91
N ASP A 432 22.67 -4.54 0.07
CA ASP A 432 21.22 -4.36 0.10
C ASP A 432 20.77 -3.68 1.40
N SER A 433 19.83 -2.74 1.31
CA SER A 433 19.37 -1.95 2.47
C SER A 433 18.65 -2.79 3.52
N VAL A 434 17.81 -3.74 3.12
CA VAL A 434 17.11 -4.63 4.05
C VAL A 434 18.12 -5.56 4.72
N ALA A 435 19.09 -6.07 3.96
CA ALA A 435 20.18 -6.86 4.52
C ALA A 435 21.00 -6.07 5.56
N ALA A 436 21.25 -4.78 5.32
CA ALA A 436 21.94 -3.91 6.26
C ALA A 436 21.15 -3.70 7.56
N LEU A 437 19.83 -3.50 7.48
CA LEU A 437 18.97 -3.39 8.66
C LEU A 437 18.99 -4.67 9.49
N VAL A 438 18.88 -5.84 8.85
CA VAL A 438 18.93 -7.14 9.56
C VAL A 438 20.31 -7.40 10.18
N ARG A 439 21.41 -7.15 9.46
CA ARG A 439 22.77 -7.28 10.01
C ARG A 439 22.98 -6.36 11.21
N THR A 440 22.51 -5.12 11.10
CA THR A 440 22.56 -4.14 12.20
C THR A 440 21.80 -4.65 13.42
N ARG A 441 20.57 -5.13 13.23
CA ARG A 441 19.75 -5.66 14.33
C ARG A 441 20.35 -6.90 14.98
N LEU A 442 20.88 -7.83 14.19
CA LEU A 442 21.60 -9.00 14.70
C LEU A 442 22.84 -8.59 15.50
N ALA A 443 23.60 -7.60 15.01
CA ALA A 443 24.75 -7.06 15.72
C ALA A 443 24.34 -6.39 17.05
N VAL A 444 23.25 -5.62 17.09
CA VAL A 444 22.70 -5.03 18.32
C VAL A 444 22.29 -6.11 19.32
N THR A 445 21.55 -7.13 18.86
CA THR A 445 21.10 -8.26 19.70
C THR A 445 22.28 -8.99 20.35
N ARG A 446 23.37 -9.17 19.60
CA ARG A 446 24.63 -9.79 20.08
C ARG A 446 25.55 -8.81 20.80
N ARG A 447 25.09 -7.58 21.08
CA ARG A 447 25.88 -6.49 21.70
C ARG A 447 27.18 -6.17 20.95
N GLN A 448 27.23 -6.45 19.64
CA GLN A 448 28.32 -6.10 18.71
C GLN A 448 28.16 -4.66 18.21
N TRP A 449 28.11 -3.72 19.14
CA TRP A 449 27.75 -2.32 18.93
C TRP A 449 28.58 -1.60 17.87
N SER A 450 29.91 -1.77 17.89
CA SER A 450 30.80 -1.15 16.90
C SER A 450 30.58 -1.69 15.49
N ARG A 451 30.15 -2.96 15.34
CA ARG A 451 29.78 -3.54 14.05
C ARG A 451 28.48 -2.94 13.55
N ALA A 452 27.46 -2.84 14.41
CA ALA A 452 26.17 -2.24 14.08
C ALA A 452 26.31 -0.78 13.61
N ALA A 453 27.07 0.04 14.35
CA ALA A 453 27.27 1.45 14.03
C ALA A 453 28.10 1.70 12.75
N ARG A 454 28.86 0.70 12.28
CA ARG A 454 29.71 0.79 11.08
C ARG A 454 29.12 0.08 9.85
N GLU A 455 27.89 -0.42 9.93
CA GLU A 455 27.22 -1.06 8.78
C GLU A 455 27.15 -0.06 7.61
N PRO A 456 27.76 -0.33 6.43
CA PRO A 456 27.95 0.68 5.37
C PRO A 456 26.65 1.23 4.76
N LEU A 457 25.59 0.41 4.72
CA LEU A 457 24.31 0.78 4.08
C LEU A 457 23.20 1.11 5.08
N LEU A 458 23.54 1.26 6.35
CA LEU A 458 22.59 1.75 7.33
C LEU A 458 22.26 3.22 7.03
N VAL A 459 20.97 3.52 6.90
CA VAL A 459 20.47 4.89 6.70
C VAL A 459 20.94 5.82 7.81
N GLU A 460 21.22 7.07 7.49
CA GLU A 460 21.92 7.98 8.41
C GLU A 460 21.11 8.25 9.69
N ASP A 461 19.79 8.35 9.59
CA ASP A 461 18.89 8.52 10.73
C ASP A 461 19.00 7.37 11.73
N ALA A 462 19.02 6.14 11.22
CA ALA A 462 19.18 4.93 12.01
C ALA A 462 20.57 4.85 12.65
N ARG A 463 21.61 5.21 11.91
CA ARG A 463 22.98 5.29 12.45
C ARG A 463 23.07 6.34 13.54
N THR A 464 22.48 7.50 13.31
CA THR A 464 22.39 8.61 14.26
C THR A 464 21.70 8.16 15.54
N TYR A 465 20.59 7.42 15.44
CA TYR A 465 19.89 6.85 16.59
C TYR A 465 20.71 5.83 17.37
N LEU A 466 21.37 4.91 16.68
CA LEU A 466 22.29 3.99 17.34
C LEU A 466 23.36 4.77 18.10
N VAL A 467 24.06 5.70 17.44
CA VAL A 467 25.19 6.42 18.01
C VAL A 467 24.77 7.32 19.17
N ARG A 468 23.77 8.18 18.98
CA ARG A 468 23.39 9.16 20.00
C ARG A 468 22.68 8.51 21.19
N VAL A 469 21.84 7.51 20.93
CA VAL A 469 20.90 6.97 21.93
C VAL A 469 21.35 5.63 22.49
N LEU A 470 21.69 4.65 21.65
CA LEU A 470 21.74 3.24 22.08
C LEU A 470 23.13 2.69 22.39
N LEU A 471 24.18 3.21 21.75
CA LEU A 471 25.52 2.70 21.97
C LEU A 471 25.92 2.86 23.45
N PRO A 472 26.52 1.85 24.10
CA PRO A 472 27.12 2.02 25.40
C PRO A 472 28.39 2.86 25.31
N ASP A 473 28.81 3.44 26.43
CA ASP A 473 29.97 4.32 26.49
C ASP A 473 31.28 3.69 26.00
N SER A 474 31.46 2.37 26.18
CA SER A 474 32.60 1.65 25.64
C SER A 474 32.64 1.63 24.11
N ALA A 475 31.49 1.46 23.47
CA ALA A 475 31.37 1.50 22.01
C ALA A 475 31.51 2.94 21.48
N LEU A 476 30.95 3.92 22.19
CA LEU A 476 31.15 5.34 21.88
C LEU A 476 32.63 5.73 21.94
N ALA A 477 33.35 5.30 22.98
CA ALA A 477 34.78 5.56 23.10
C ALA A 477 35.58 4.96 21.93
N ALA A 478 35.22 3.78 21.46
CA ALA A 478 35.86 3.14 20.31
C ALA A 478 35.52 3.80 18.95
N LEU A 479 34.48 4.63 18.89
CA LEU A 479 34.05 5.36 17.70
C LEU A 479 34.41 6.84 17.72
N ALA A 480 34.71 7.40 18.90
CA ALA A 480 34.94 8.82 19.13
C ALA A 480 36.02 9.39 18.20
N ASP A 481 37.08 8.64 17.95
CA ASP A 481 38.20 9.06 17.09
C ASP A 481 37.81 9.22 15.60
N SER A 482 36.72 8.57 15.19
CA SER A 482 36.28 8.49 13.80
C SER A 482 34.96 9.22 13.52
N THR A 483 34.20 9.57 14.56
CA THR A 483 32.85 10.13 14.42
C THR A 483 32.59 11.22 15.44
N ARG A 484 32.22 12.42 14.95
CA ARG A 484 31.87 13.58 15.79
C ARG A 484 30.75 13.23 16.77
N ASP A 485 29.70 12.57 16.30
CA ASP A 485 28.53 12.28 17.10
C ASP A 485 28.83 11.33 18.27
N ALA A 486 29.73 10.37 18.10
CA ALA A 486 30.15 9.51 19.20
C ALA A 486 30.95 10.28 20.26
N ALA A 487 31.88 11.15 19.83
CA ALA A 487 32.66 11.98 20.74
C ALA A 487 31.77 12.96 21.54
N VAL A 488 30.82 13.62 20.88
CA VAL A 488 29.86 14.53 21.51
C VAL A 488 28.95 13.79 22.50
N THR A 489 28.39 12.65 22.09
CA THR A 489 27.50 11.83 22.94
C THR A 489 28.23 11.31 24.17
N LEU A 490 29.45 10.78 24.00
CA LEU A 490 30.29 10.30 25.10
C LEU A 490 30.58 11.42 26.09
N GLY A 491 30.96 12.60 25.59
CA GLY A 491 31.25 13.75 26.42
C GLY A 491 30.02 14.24 27.19
N ALA A 492 28.85 14.26 26.54
CA ALA A 492 27.60 14.72 27.15
C ALA A 492 27.16 13.77 28.28
N ARG A 493 27.27 12.45 28.07
CA ARG A 493 26.98 11.45 29.11
C ARG A 493 27.94 11.52 30.29
N ALA A 494 29.23 11.73 30.02
CA ALA A 494 30.22 11.92 31.08
C ALA A 494 29.91 13.17 31.91
N ALA A 495 29.56 14.28 31.25
CA ALA A 495 29.19 15.52 31.90
C ALA A 495 27.88 15.39 32.72
N ALA A 496 26.87 14.71 32.17
CA ALA A 496 25.61 14.42 32.85
C ALA A 496 25.79 13.59 34.13
N ARG A 497 26.59 12.50 34.08
CA ARG A 497 26.86 11.66 35.27
C ARG A 497 27.55 12.42 36.39
N GLY A 498 28.45 13.35 36.06
CA GLY A 498 29.09 14.22 37.04
C GLY A 498 28.26 15.45 37.40
N THR A 499 26.94 15.42 37.16
CA THR A 499 25.97 16.49 37.46
C THR A 499 26.37 17.84 36.88
N TRP A 500 27.03 17.83 35.71
CA TRP A 500 27.46 19.02 35.00
C TRP A 500 28.42 19.91 35.81
N SER A 501 29.20 19.32 36.72
CA SER A 501 30.30 20.01 37.41
C SER A 501 31.44 20.36 36.45
N ALA A 502 32.34 21.26 36.86
CA ALA A 502 33.53 21.59 36.06
C ALA A 502 34.37 20.35 35.71
N ALA A 503 34.55 19.42 36.65
CA ALA A 503 35.25 18.17 36.42
C ALA A 503 34.54 17.31 35.35
N ALA A 504 33.21 17.26 35.38
CA ALA A 504 32.40 16.51 34.43
C ALA A 504 32.45 17.11 33.02
N TRP A 505 32.38 18.44 32.89
CA TRP A 505 32.60 19.13 31.61
C TRP A 505 34.01 18.93 31.09
N ASN A 506 35.03 18.97 31.95
CA ASN A 506 36.41 18.71 31.55
C ASN A 506 36.60 17.29 31.03
N ALA A 507 35.99 16.28 31.67
CA ALA A 507 35.95 14.92 31.13
C ALA A 507 35.30 14.89 29.74
N GLY A 508 34.24 15.68 29.54
CA GLY A 508 33.60 15.89 28.25
C GLY A 508 34.52 16.52 27.19
N VAL A 509 35.29 17.55 27.55
CA VAL A 509 36.30 18.18 26.67
C VAL A 509 37.36 17.16 26.25
N GLN A 510 37.80 16.30 27.17
CA GLN A 510 38.75 15.23 26.84
C GLN A 510 38.15 14.22 25.85
N ALA A 511 36.87 13.87 26.01
CA ALA A 511 36.17 13.01 25.05
C ALA A 511 36.03 13.68 23.67
N LEU A 512 35.76 14.99 23.61
CA LEU A 512 35.73 15.74 22.34
C LEU A 512 37.11 15.81 21.67
N ALA A 513 38.18 15.97 22.44
CA ALA A 513 39.54 16.03 21.92
C ALA A 513 39.95 14.75 21.18
N ARG A 514 39.42 13.60 21.59
CA ARG A 514 39.61 12.31 20.88
C ARG A 514 39.07 12.33 19.45
N GLY A 515 37.97 13.05 19.21
CA GLY A 515 37.41 13.21 17.87
C GLY A 515 38.29 13.98 16.88
N GLY A 516 39.40 14.58 17.34
CA GLY A 516 40.41 15.17 16.48
C GLY A 516 39.80 16.13 15.45
N ARG A 517 40.02 15.85 14.16
CA ARG A 517 39.52 16.67 13.06
C ARG A 517 38.00 16.60 12.85
N ALA A 518 37.31 15.59 13.38
CA ALA A 518 35.86 15.47 13.25
C ALA A 518 35.10 16.46 14.15
N VAL A 519 35.75 17.04 15.18
CA VAL A 519 35.13 17.98 16.11
C VAL A 519 35.58 19.40 15.79
N PRO A 520 34.67 20.35 15.48
CA PRO A 520 35.03 21.74 15.27
C PRO A 520 35.68 22.35 16.52
N ALA A 521 36.78 23.10 16.34
CA ALA A 521 37.50 23.76 17.43
C ALA A 521 36.62 24.73 18.24
N GLU A 522 35.61 25.32 17.59
CA GLU A 522 34.62 26.16 18.24
C GLU A 522 33.80 25.40 19.30
N LEU A 523 33.42 24.15 19.01
CA LEU A 523 32.66 23.32 19.94
C LEU A 523 33.45 23.02 21.22
N ALA A 524 34.72 22.63 21.07
CA ALA A 524 35.62 22.42 22.19
C ALA A 524 35.84 23.71 23.01
N THR A 525 35.81 24.88 22.37
CA THR A 525 35.90 26.19 23.04
C THR A 525 34.65 26.49 23.85
N ARG A 526 33.46 26.23 23.31
CA ARG A 526 32.19 26.35 24.04
C ARG A 526 32.14 25.41 25.25
N TRP A 527 32.62 24.18 25.12
CA TRP A 527 32.65 23.22 26.24
C TRP A 527 33.64 23.62 27.33
N ARG A 528 34.81 24.17 26.97
CA ARG A 528 35.73 24.75 27.96
C ARG A 528 35.11 25.94 28.69
N ARG A 529 34.34 26.78 27.99
CA ARG A 529 33.58 27.87 28.61
C ARG A 529 32.48 27.34 29.55
N ALA A 530 31.78 26.28 29.16
CA ALA A 530 30.81 25.61 30.03
C ALA A 530 31.48 25.08 31.31
N ALA A 531 32.65 24.45 31.19
CA ALA A 531 33.43 23.97 32.33
C ALA A 531 33.82 25.09 33.29
N ALA A 532 34.31 26.22 32.76
CA ALA A 532 34.69 27.38 33.56
C ALA A 532 33.49 27.98 34.31
N LEU A 533 32.36 28.17 33.62
CA LEU A 533 31.13 28.69 34.24
C LEU A 533 30.54 27.72 35.28
N ALA A 534 30.60 26.42 35.01
CA ALA A 534 30.14 25.40 35.96
C ALA A 534 31.05 25.27 37.19
N GLY A 535 32.31 25.71 37.10
CA GLY A 535 33.27 25.71 38.21
C GLY A 535 33.07 26.85 39.20
N ASP A 536 32.43 27.94 38.77
CA ASP A 536 32.02 29.00 39.68
C ASP A 536 30.73 28.59 40.42
N THR A 537 30.91 28.07 41.62
CA THR A 537 29.82 27.58 42.48
C THR A 537 29.11 28.68 43.26
N SER A 538 29.52 29.96 43.11
CA SER A 538 28.84 31.10 43.72
C SER A 538 27.43 31.28 43.15
N LEU A 539 26.58 32.06 43.82
CA LEU A 539 25.25 32.39 43.30
C LEU A 539 25.34 33.15 41.96
N ALA A 540 26.27 34.09 41.83
CA ALA A 540 26.49 34.84 40.60
C ALA A 540 26.96 33.92 39.46
N GLY A 541 27.93 33.03 39.74
CA GLY A 541 28.43 32.03 38.81
C GLY A 541 27.35 31.07 38.31
N ARG A 542 26.55 30.50 39.21
CA ARG A 542 25.47 29.56 38.85
C ARG A 542 24.41 30.23 37.98
N LEU A 543 24.06 31.50 38.27
CA LEU A 543 23.12 32.26 37.45
C LEU A 543 23.71 32.62 36.07
N ALA A 544 24.99 33.00 36.02
CA ALA A 544 25.70 33.25 34.76
C ALA A 544 25.76 31.98 33.89
N TYR A 545 26.02 30.83 34.51
CA TYR A 545 25.99 29.52 33.85
C TYR A 545 24.59 29.20 33.29
N ALA A 546 23.54 29.34 34.10
CA ALA A 546 22.16 29.09 33.66
C ALA A 546 21.75 29.98 32.47
N ARG A 547 22.06 31.28 32.55
CA ARG A 547 21.81 32.25 31.46
C ARG A 547 22.58 31.90 30.20
N TRP A 548 23.85 31.53 30.34
CA TRP A 548 24.67 31.15 29.19
C TRP A 548 24.16 29.88 28.52
N LEU A 549 23.76 28.85 29.28
CA LEU A 549 23.14 27.64 28.72
C LEU A 549 21.87 27.97 27.94
N ALA A 550 21.01 28.85 28.48
CA ALA A 550 19.76 29.27 27.83
C ALA A 550 19.96 29.97 26.47
N THR A 551 21.15 30.52 26.20
CA THR A 551 21.47 31.16 24.91
C THR A 551 22.07 30.23 23.88
N GLN A 552 22.48 29.00 24.23
CA GLN A 552 23.24 28.15 23.30
C GLN A 552 22.39 27.62 22.13
N ARG A 553 21.12 27.27 22.34
CA ARG A 553 20.18 26.88 21.26
C ARG A 553 20.78 25.87 20.25
N GLY A 554 21.20 24.71 20.71
CA GLY A 554 21.75 23.61 19.88
C GLY A 554 23.25 23.67 19.64
N GLN A 555 23.92 24.71 20.11
CA GLN A 555 25.34 24.96 19.84
C GLN A 555 26.32 24.09 20.64
N LEU A 556 25.87 23.39 21.69
CA LEU A 556 26.73 22.55 22.53
C LEU A 556 26.71 21.08 22.11
N PHE A 557 25.67 20.63 21.44
CA PHE A 557 25.48 19.21 21.14
C PHE A 557 25.20 18.98 19.65
N HIS A 558 24.02 18.48 19.32
CA HIS A 558 23.65 18.04 17.98
C HIS A 558 22.77 19.03 17.20
N GLY A 559 22.62 20.27 17.69
CA GLY A 559 21.72 21.26 17.08
C GLY A 559 20.32 21.29 17.67
N VAL A 560 19.51 22.26 17.22
CA VAL A 560 18.06 22.33 17.48
C VAL A 560 17.37 21.64 16.33
N ASP A 561 16.89 20.43 16.58
CA ASP A 561 16.25 19.60 15.59
C ASP A 561 14.92 19.06 16.12
N ASN A 562 13.84 19.80 15.84
CA ASN A 562 12.51 19.44 16.33
C ASN A 562 12.02 18.10 15.77
N ALA A 563 12.45 17.72 14.55
CA ALA A 563 12.12 16.43 13.96
C ALA A 563 12.77 15.28 14.74
N TRP A 564 14.01 15.46 15.20
CA TRP A 564 14.73 14.49 16.03
C TRP A 564 14.01 14.24 17.36
N TYR A 565 13.74 15.31 18.11
CA TYR A 565 13.06 15.21 19.41
C TYR A 565 11.66 14.61 19.29
N ARG A 566 10.91 15.00 18.26
CA ARG A 566 9.59 14.43 17.98
C ARG A 566 9.68 12.93 17.69
N SER A 567 10.63 12.52 16.85
CA SER A 567 10.84 11.11 16.49
C SER A 567 11.12 10.28 17.75
N LEU A 568 11.97 10.77 18.66
CA LEU A 568 12.21 10.13 19.95
C LEU A 568 10.96 10.05 20.84
N GLY A 569 10.15 11.11 20.88
CA GLY A 569 8.87 11.13 21.60
C GLY A 569 7.89 10.09 21.07
N TRP A 570 7.75 9.97 19.75
CA TRP A 570 6.94 8.94 19.10
C TRP A 570 7.47 7.54 19.36
N ARG A 571 8.80 7.36 19.35
CA ARG A 571 9.42 6.08 19.70
C ARG A 571 9.07 5.67 21.13
N VAL A 572 9.20 6.57 22.11
CA VAL A 572 8.80 6.28 23.50
C VAL A 572 7.31 5.92 23.60
N ALA A 573 6.44 6.62 22.87
CA ALA A 573 5.01 6.29 22.83
C ALA A 573 4.76 4.88 22.24
N ALA A 574 5.43 4.54 21.14
CA ALA A 574 5.36 3.23 20.52
C ALA A 574 5.91 2.13 21.44
N LEU A 575 7.02 2.39 22.15
CA LEU A 575 7.64 1.47 23.12
C LEU A 575 6.73 1.14 24.31
N ARG A 576 5.83 2.06 24.69
CA ARG A 576 4.83 1.84 25.74
C ARG A 576 3.62 1.05 25.25
N ASP A 577 3.37 0.99 23.94
CA ASP A 577 2.29 0.22 23.35
C ASP A 577 2.73 -1.24 23.14
N THR A 578 2.29 -2.10 24.06
CA THR A 578 2.59 -3.54 24.05
C THR A 578 2.05 -4.26 22.81
N ALA A 579 1.05 -3.71 22.11
CA ALA A 579 0.52 -4.30 20.87
C ALA A 579 1.49 -4.19 19.69
N VAL A 580 2.45 -3.26 19.76
CA VAL A 580 3.46 -3.01 18.71
C VAL A 580 4.72 -3.86 18.90
N HIS A 581 4.86 -4.54 20.03
CA HIS A 581 6.08 -5.25 20.42
C HIS A 581 5.99 -6.73 20.06
N GLY A 582 6.43 -7.06 18.84
CA GLY A 582 6.68 -8.45 18.44
C GLY A 582 7.72 -9.14 19.33
N ARG A 583 7.69 -10.48 19.39
CA ARG A 583 8.45 -11.35 20.32
C ARG A 583 9.99 -11.28 20.24
N ALA A 584 10.58 -10.43 19.41
CA ALA A 584 12.02 -10.45 19.10
C ALA A 584 12.67 -9.06 19.11
N ALA A 585 12.37 -8.21 20.09
CA ALA A 585 13.05 -6.91 20.23
C ALA A 585 14.54 -7.10 20.56
N ALA A 586 15.42 -6.37 19.86
CA ALA A 586 16.88 -6.44 20.10
C ALA A 586 17.28 -5.82 21.46
N LEU A 587 16.40 -5.01 22.05
CA LEU A 587 16.46 -4.39 23.37
C LEU A 587 15.10 -4.54 24.03
N SER A 588 15.06 -4.60 25.37
CA SER A 588 13.77 -4.45 26.05
C SER A 588 13.24 -3.02 25.88
N ALA A 589 11.92 -2.86 25.89
CA ALA A 589 11.30 -1.53 25.79
C ALA A 589 11.80 -0.58 26.90
N ASP A 590 11.99 -1.11 28.12
CA ASP A 590 12.50 -0.34 29.26
C ASP A 590 13.97 0.09 29.07
N GLU A 591 14.83 -0.80 28.55
CA GLU A 591 16.21 -0.47 28.21
C GLU A 591 16.27 0.67 27.19
N GLU A 592 15.45 0.59 26.14
CA GLU A 592 15.43 1.59 25.07
C GLU A 592 14.84 2.93 25.54
N ILE A 593 13.73 2.92 26.30
CA ILE A 593 13.16 4.14 26.91
C ILE A 593 14.16 4.81 27.85
N ALA A 594 14.90 4.03 28.65
CA ALA A 594 15.93 4.57 29.54
C ALA A 594 17.10 5.20 28.75
N ALA A 595 17.49 4.59 27.63
CA ALA A 595 18.51 5.14 26.73
C ALA A 595 18.04 6.45 26.08
N ILE A 596 16.80 6.51 25.58
CA ILE A 596 16.18 7.74 25.04
C ILE A 596 16.15 8.83 26.10
N ARG A 597 15.72 8.51 27.34
CA ARG A 597 15.71 9.47 28.45
C ARG A 597 17.11 10.00 28.73
N THR A 598 18.08 9.11 28.84
CA THR A 598 19.48 9.48 29.10
C THR A 598 20.01 10.41 28.02
N HIS A 599 19.73 10.13 26.74
CA HIS A 599 20.09 11.01 25.62
C HIS A 599 19.46 12.39 25.78
N LEU A 600 18.15 12.45 25.96
CA LEU A 600 17.40 13.71 26.07
C LEU A 600 17.88 14.56 27.25
N GLU A 601 18.08 13.96 28.43
CA GLU A 601 18.59 14.66 29.61
C GLU A 601 20.06 15.09 29.45
N ALA A 602 20.87 14.31 28.73
CA ALA A 602 22.28 14.60 28.52
C ALA A 602 22.54 15.67 27.46
N THR A 603 21.68 15.79 26.43
CA THR A 603 22.00 16.62 25.24
C THR A 603 21.04 17.77 24.97
N THR A 604 20.15 18.11 25.91
CA THR A 604 19.16 19.18 25.72
C THR A 604 19.55 20.43 26.52
N GLU A 605 20.12 21.45 25.87
CA GLU A 605 20.59 22.65 26.59
C GLU A 605 19.50 23.37 27.40
N PRO A 606 18.25 23.53 26.91
CA PRO A 606 17.17 24.11 27.71
C PRO A 606 16.91 23.34 29.00
N TYR A 607 17.02 22.01 28.98
CA TYR A 607 16.87 21.18 30.18
C TYR A 607 17.99 21.46 31.18
N LEU A 608 19.24 21.57 30.70
CA LEU A 608 20.39 21.92 31.55
C LEU A 608 20.25 23.33 32.15
N ALA A 609 19.75 24.29 31.36
CA ALA A 609 19.49 25.64 31.84
C ALA A 609 18.41 25.65 32.93
N VAL A 610 17.30 24.92 32.75
CA VAL A 610 16.25 24.74 33.76
C VAL A 610 16.82 24.13 35.04
N HIS A 611 17.70 23.13 34.93
CA HIS A 611 18.38 22.52 36.07
C HIS A 611 19.23 23.54 36.85
N ALA A 612 20.07 24.31 36.13
CA ALA A 612 20.93 25.33 36.73
C ALA A 612 20.13 26.47 37.38
N TYR A 613 19.02 26.92 36.76
CA TYR A 613 18.11 27.90 37.35
C TYR A 613 17.42 27.37 38.61
N GLY A 614 16.90 26.14 38.58
CA GLY A 614 16.21 25.57 39.74
C GLY A 614 17.15 25.37 40.93
N GLU A 615 18.41 24.99 40.70
CA GLU A 615 19.41 24.95 41.76
C GLU A 615 19.74 26.33 42.34
N TRP A 616 19.85 27.35 41.49
CA TRP A 616 20.04 28.72 41.98
C TRP A 616 18.87 29.18 42.85
N LEU A 617 17.64 28.90 42.41
CA LEU A 617 16.43 29.22 43.18
C LEU A 617 16.36 28.46 44.50
N ALA A 618 16.72 27.18 44.52
CA ALA A 618 16.77 26.38 45.74
C ALA A 618 17.83 26.88 46.74
N ARG A 619 18.99 27.35 46.27
CA ARG A 619 20.04 27.91 47.14
C ARG A 619 19.63 29.26 47.74
N THR A 620 18.91 30.08 46.99
CA THR A 620 18.46 31.42 47.43
C THR A 620 17.24 31.40 48.34
N GLU A 621 16.52 30.27 48.46
CA GLU A 621 15.47 30.08 49.47
C GLU A 621 16.01 30.25 50.90
N ARG A 622 17.31 30.04 51.12
CA ARG A 622 17.98 30.16 52.44
C ARG A 622 18.65 31.53 52.68
N GLY A 623 18.46 32.49 51.79
CA GLY A 623 19.10 33.82 51.83
C GLY A 623 20.05 34.07 50.64
N GLY A 624 20.49 35.32 50.47
CA GLY A 624 21.51 35.70 49.47
C GLY A 624 20.98 36.29 48.14
N ALA A 625 19.67 36.37 47.95
CA ALA A 625 19.05 37.12 46.85
C ALA A 625 17.78 37.83 47.34
N THR A 626 17.44 38.97 46.75
CA THR A 626 16.20 39.70 47.08
C THR A 626 14.97 38.99 46.48
N ALA A 627 13.79 39.25 47.02
CA ALA A 627 12.54 38.69 46.48
C ALA A 627 12.32 39.08 45.01
N ASP A 628 12.64 40.34 44.64
CA ASP A 628 12.51 40.82 43.27
C ASP A 628 13.48 40.13 42.30
N GLU A 629 14.72 39.90 42.74
CA GLU A 629 15.70 39.15 41.97
C GLU A 629 15.25 37.71 41.75
N ARG A 630 14.76 37.05 42.80
CA ARG A 630 14.18 35.70 42.71
C ARG A 630 13.01 35.63 41.72
N ARG A 631 12.07 36.59 41.77
CA ARG A 631 10.95 36.66 40.81
C ARG A 631 11.42 36.91 39.38
N ARG A 632 12.46 37.71 39.17
CA ARG A 632 13.06 37.92 37.85
C ARG A 632 13.68 36.63 37.32
N VAL A 633 14.49 35.96 38.12
CA VAL A 633 15.14 34.70 37.72
C VAL A 633 14.11 33.59 37.51
N ALA A 634 13.05 33.51 38.32
CA ALA A 634 11.95 32.58 38.10
C ALA A 634 11.26 32.79 36.74
N ARG A 635 11.05 34.05 36.31
CA ARG A 635 10.53 34.37 34.96
C ARG A 635 11.50 34.03 33.83
N GLU A 636 12.81 34.13 34.07
CA GLU A 636 13.83 33.65 33.13
C GLU A 636 13.75 32.12 32.99
N ALA A 637 13.69 31.40 34.11
CA ALA A 637 13.57 29.95 34.16
C ALA A 637 12.26 29.44 33.52
N ASP A 638 11.13 30.10 33.81
CA ASP A 638 9.82 29.75 33.27
C ASP A 638 9.75 29.90 31.74
N ARG A 639 10.42 30.92 31.18
CA ARG A 639 10.55 31.04 29.72
C ARG A 639 11.27 29.85 29.09
N VAL A 640 12.38 29.40 29.70
CA VAL A 640 13.12 28.23 29.21
C VAL A 640 12.31 26.94 29.41
N TYR A 641 11.64 26.81 30.55
CA TYR A 641 10.71 25.71 30.83
C TYR A 641 9.60 25.61 29.78
N ASN A 642 8.95 26.73 29.46
CA ASN A 642 7.88 26.78 28.47
C ASN A 642 8.38 26.47 27.06
N VAL A 643 9.61 26.87 26.71
CA VAL A 643 10.24 26.44 25.46
C VAL A 643 10.42 24.92 25.43
N LEU A 644 10.82 24.30 26.53
CA LEU A 644 11.03 22.85 26.62
C LEU A 644 9.73 22.04 26.57
N VAL A 645 8.67 22.50 27.22
CA VAL A 645 7.35 21.81 27.22
C VAL A 645 6.61 22.02 25.89
N ASN A 646 6.70 23.21 25.30
CA ASN A 646 6.06 23.55 24.02
C ASN A 646 7.01 23.38 22.82
N TRP A 647 8.08 22.60 22.97
CA TRP A 647 9.12 22.44 21.97
C TRP A 647 8.60 21.90 20.64
N ASP A 648 7.52 21.12 20.70
CA ASP A 648 6.71 20.72 19.56
C ASP A 648 5.28 21.24 19.80
N ALA A 649 4.71 21.98 18.83
CA ALA A 649 3.36 22.54 18.93
C ALA A 649 2.29 21.45 19.16
N THR A 650 2.63 20.18 18.93
CA THR A 650 1.79 19.01 19.17
C THR A 650 2.06 18.29 20.50
N ASN A 651 2.64 18.98 21.50
CA ASN A 651 2.84 18.51 22.88
C ASN A 651 3.80 17.31 23.01
N THR A 652 5.09 17.55 23.23
CA THR A 652 6.01 16.46 23.58
C THR A 652 5.66 15.92 24.96
N SER A 653 4.94 14.79 25.03
CA SER A 653 4.55 14.13 26.29
C SER A 653 5.75 13.82 27.19
N PHE A 654 6.93 13.58 26.60
CA PHE A 654 8.15 13.26 27.33
C PHE A 654 8.56 14.35 28.34
N TRP A 655 8.77 15.60 27.90
CA TRP A 655 9.26 16.65 28.79
C TRP A 655 8.21 17.07 29.81
N ALA A 656 6.93 17.06 29.42
CA ALA A 656 5.83 17.26 30.36
C ALA A 656 5.87 16.22 31.49
N ASP A 657 6.04 14.93 31.17
CA ASP A 657 6.15 13.84 32.13
C ASP A 657 7.38 13.99 33.05
N VAL A 658 8.56 14.22 32.45
CA VAL A 658 9.84 14.33 33.19
C VAL A 658 9.82 15.54 34.13
N LEU A 659 9.42 16.71 33.63
CA LEU A 659 9.41 17.94 34.41
C LEU A 659 8.30 17.95 35.46
N ALA A 660 7.15 17.31 35.22
CA ALA A 660 6.09 17.23 36.22
C ALA A 660 6.57 16.59 37.53
N ARG A 661 7.45 15.59 37.43
CA ARG A 661 8.02 14.83 38.56
C ARG A 661 9.29 15.46 39.15
N SER A 662 9.96 16.33 38.39
CA SER A 662 11.23 16.95 38.78
C SER A 662 11.10 17.91 39.97
N GLU A 663 12.01 17.77 40.95
CA GLU A 663 12.11 18.69 42.11
C GLU A 663 12.47 20.11 41.69
N ILE A 664 13.23 20.24 40.59
CA ILE A 664 13.72 21.50 40.06
C ILE A 664 12.58 22.28 39.42
N ALA A 665 11.72 21.61 38.66
CA ALA A 665 10.50 22.22 38.15
C ALA A 665 9.53 22.60 39.28
N ARG A 666 9.50 21.84 40.38
CA ARG A 666 8.76 22.22 41.60
C ARG A 666 9.37 23.49 42.24
N ALA A 667 10.70 23.59 42.34
CA ALA A 667 11.38 24.77 42.87
C ALA A 667 11.09 26.05 42.05
N ILE A 668 11.15 25.96 40.72
CA ILE A 668 10.79 27.07 39.82
C ILE A 668 9.34 27.50 40.04
N ARG A 669 8.39 26.55 40.07
CA ARG A 669 6.96 26.84 40.31
C ARG A 669 6.70 27.46 41.68
N ARG A 670 7.39 27.02 42.74
CA ARG A 670 7.26 27.63 44.08
C ARG A 670 7.76 29.08 44.07
N ALA A 671 8.91 29.34 43.46
CA ALA A 671 9.49 30.67 43.38
C ALA A 671 8.65 31.66 42.53
N GLY A 672 7.80 31.17 41.62
CA GLY A 672 6.87 31.99 40.85
C GLY A 672 5.54 32.30 41.54
N ARG A 673 5.21 31.65 42.68
CA ARG A 673 3.94 31.84 43.42
C ARG A 673 4.01 32.89 44.53
N GLY A 674 5.20 33.36 44.89
CA GLY A 674 5.44 34.45 45.86
C GLY A 674 6.15 35.61 45.19
#